data_AF-A0A0J0Y101-F1
#
_entry.id   AF-A0A0J0Y101-F1
#
_cell.length_a   1.000
_cell.length_b   1.000
_cell.length_c   1.000
_cell.angle_alpha   90.00
_cell.angle_beta   90.00
_cell.angle_gamma   90.00
#
_symmetry.space_group_name_H-M   'P 1'
#
loop_
_entity.id
_entity.type
_entity.pdbx_description
1 polymer ?
#
loop_
_entity_poly.entity_id
_entity_poly.type
_entity_poly.pdbx_seq_one_letter_code
_entity_poly.pdbx_strand_id
1 'polypeptide(L)'
;MGQLFDQFKDCTFSNEAEVSQKFILPLLTGYLGYRLAEIIPERIFPAKDLYSGVNFSAGGSKGLNHRPDFVVCMDGDLQNARFIIDSKGPAESLDSHLGQLRSYANSVGRNFIMITNGKALQIFDVNNLIFHSKDMEDLQLKLDELIKLLGRKNQNAKSAIEILQTLDLEKSVSISEKTKIDDLIRRRRIQLSDFAAYFKGISSAYQDWHLPSVHFRAIDNLDIKGFDPTALLSFRSQSETEEVLDSETELKFAQIENMGGLSARVIVGETGTGKTSLLKFLALRSAECASALLDTKIPVYVALKEIGFGYTLEQLIMAALRRYGYRGDSFEALVQDHQFVFFFDAFDELAQQFRIEVCQAISNLCVHHECYLTTRPNVIPRIGGSARFNISALRDAQVEEISKFYLTDQYYDFQHQLEVNGLINESRNILLLLFLLALYKQNGRMPQSVSKIISAITARAAKWNDDKLGKKNSISWRVLSGCLGEIAYEICATDSSSLSHGRAAELLSGFIIEQEQRRMLAVGTTVDTMLIALEETGLLIANNDHLYFWHRLFLNHFAGLALTTRFCKENSSLENLVMEERWEVPIISMCSALPEISAVIAMLKKRLWLAAYCLSENPVCSQGLKDQVIAALAEKTGSPVSGVRKRAVSYLQSIADPKCAEILLGLFNTVRYDDVTMMALPAIARTAPLRARKIIDAHIDWDESDFFQWRSSQSYVTEALSYYGEEGYLQIAGNWGKFSHAPFNYTCKKLFLRYFAAHEASLALKTELQALYMKELSAGHKYGEKVEAIAEVLSMVDDADFAIGVLDYASKNKIEFSKLRSVSTILKSATAPRLAEEIKTVLLREGNDRYLTDCLAKALRESAAVLPQAFYLEMTSSTNVPIATSALERLGNYPFESVREEIYRHLYADQPQMQQRALELLVNNGKFIELIREKKFPSPFYTPTAHTLLKGVRKFHLIEALPLLVKVQTALADEERYVYESPLAFELAGTFYLLGSADRQREIISWYFDGNVFLQKEDHLHSNLMRKAKFFEPELAEALVGCYYRTYLDEIHADAYELEVFVETAEGIGGLWMREKLKEITARILLLIGQSDKYPLHRLERLVRAMVKIGRPEDEDWLLGILGQLESDEGGQYAQLRRAIEFLACHGSLKSLPVILEIGNRHLPVEGLVDSCQHAYNSICSRNKVPIGDGDAFGPVITARAD
;
A
#
# COMPACT_ATOMS: atom_id res chain seq x y z
N MET A 1 52.81 3.81 27.85
CA MET A 1 51.67 4.72 27.61
C MET A 1 50.43 3.82 27.49
N GLY A 2 49.30 4.22 26.92
CA GLY A 2 48.18 3.29 26.72
C GLY A 2 48.52 2.17 25.72
N GLN A 3 47.74 1.09 25.71
CA GLN A 3 48.00 -0.13 24.91
C GLN A 3 48.09 0.15 23.40
N LEU A 4 47.28 1.08 22.86
CA LEU A 4 47.31 1.45 21.45
C LEU A 4 48.60 2.18 21.08
N PHE A 5 49.02 3.16 21.90
CA PHE A 5 50.28 3.85 21.66
C PHE A 5 51.47 2.88 21.72
N ASP A 6 51.53 2.03 22.74
CA ASP A 6 52.64 1.08 22.87
C ASP A 6 52.69 0.05 21.73
N GLN A 7 51.56 -0.27 21.11
CA GLN A 7 51.49 -1.15 19.94
C GLN A 7 51.97 -0.49 18.64
N PHE A 8 51.73 0.81 18.43
CA PHE A 8 52.00 1.48 17.14
C PHE A 8 53.11 2.53 17.16
N LYS A 9 53.63 2.95 18.32
CA LYS A 9 54.65 4.02 18.42
C LYS A 9 55.94 3.73 17.63
N ASP A 10 56.31 2.46 17.51
CA ASP A 10 57.52 2.02 16.81
C ASP A 10 57.21 1.57 15.37
N CYS A 11 55.94 1.63 14.93
CA CYS A 11 55.55 1.29 13.58
C CYS A 11 55.86 2.45 12.63
N THR A 12 56.83 2.24 11.74
CA THR A 12 57.05 3.09 10.57
C THR A 12 56.37 2.48 9.35
N PHE A 13 55.58 3.27 8.63
CA PHE A 13 54.94 2.85 7.39
C PHE A 13 55.77 3.38 6.20
N SER A 14 55.97 2.54 5.20
CA SER A 14 56.69 2.89 3.97
C SER A 14 55.77 3.26 2.81
N ASN A 15 54.50 2.86 2.88
CA ASN A 15 53.48 3.13 1.86
C ASN A 15 52.05 2.98 2.43
N GLU A 16 51.04 3.32 1.63
CA GLU A 16 49.61 3.23 1.93
C GLU A 16 49.16 1.82 2.33
N ALA A 17 49.63 0.79 1.63
CA ALA A 17 49.28 -0.60 1.93
C ALA A 17 49.72 -1.02 3.33
N GLU A 18 50.88 -0.54 3.80
CA GLU A 18 51.33 -0.78 5.17
C GLU A 18 50.46 -0.06 6.21
N VAL A 19 49.98 1.15 5.94
CA VAL A 19 49.02 1.86 6.82
C VAL A 19 47.73 1.04 6.94
N SER A 20 47.20 0.57 5.82
CA SER A 20 46.04 -0.31 5.77
C SER A 20 46.22 -1.60 6.59
N GLN A 21 47.31 -2.34 6.34
CA GLN A 21 47.50 -3.68 6.92
C GLN A 21 48.01 -3.65 8.35
N LYS A 22 48.94 -2.74 8.66
CA LYS A 22 49.64 -2.71 9.96
C LYS A 22 49.03 -1.74 10.96
N PHE A 23 48.15 -0.82 10.54
CA PHE A 23 47.49 0.13 11.44
C PHE A 23 45.96 0.02 11.42
N ILE A 24 45.29 0.20 10.26
CA ILE A 24 43.81 0.22 10.20
C ILE A 24 43.19 -1.11 10.64
N LEU A 25 43.65 -2.24 10.11
CA LEU A 25 43.08 -3.55 10.45
C LEU A 25 43.22 -3.85 11.96
N PRO A 26 44.41 -3.76 12.57
CA PRO A 26 44.57 -3.87 14.02
C PRO A 26 43.72 -2.88 14.84
N LEU A 27 43.55 -1.63 14.39
CA LEU A 27 42.70 -0.65 15.06
C LEU A 27 41.23 -1.11 15.07
N LEU A 28 40.71 -1.54 13.92
CA LEU A 28 39.32 -1.98 13.78
C LEU A 28 39.04 -3.25 14.56
N THR A 29 39.93 -4.24 14.50
CA THR A 29 39.70 -5.55 15.14
C THR A 29 40.05 -5.57 16.61
N GLY A 30 41.17 -4.94 16.99
CA GLY A 30 41.70 -4.96 18.35
C GLY A 30 41.02 -3.96 19.29
N TYR A 31 40.63 -2.79 18.77
CA TYR A 31 40.15 -1.68 19.60
C TYR A 31 38.68 -1.31 19.33
N LEU A 32 38.23 -1.33 18.07
CA LEU A 32 36.84 -1.01 17.71
C LEU A 32 35.89 -2.23 17.73
N GLY A 33 36.45 -3.43 17.88
CA GLY A 33 35.72 -4.68 18.10
C GLY A 33 35.08 -5.28 16.84
N TYR A 34 35.50 -4.86 15.65
CA TYR A 34 35.03 -5.45 14.39
C TYR A 34 35.67 -6.79 14.11
N ARG A 35 34.92 -7.67 13.46
CA ARG A 35 35.49 -8.88 12.86
C ARG A 35 36.10 -8.54 11.52
N LEU A 36 37.11 -9.30 11.11
CA LEU A 36 37.75 -9.11 9.79
C LEU A 36 36.73 -9.19 8.64
N ALA A 37 35.73 -10.07 8.77
CA ALA A 37 34.62 -10.22 7.81
C ALA A 37 33.66 -9.01 7.75
N GLU A 38 33.72 -8.10 8.72
CA GLU A 38 32.93 -6.87 8.73
C GLU A 38 33.71 -5.69 8.11
N ILE A 39 35.00 -5.87 7.83
CA ILE A 39 35.88 -4.86 7.23
C ILE A 39 36.04 -5.20 5.76
N ILE A 40 35.13 -4.69 4.94
CA ILE A 40 34.98 -5.05 3.54
C ILE A 40 35.96 -4.21 2.71
N PRO A 41 36.97 -4.77 2.04
CA PRO A 41 37.82 -4.01 1.13
C PRO A 41 36.96 -3.31 0.06
N GLU A 42 37.34 -2.12 -0.34
CA GLU A 42 36.53 -1.30 -1.25
C GLU A 42 36.23 -1.95 -2.59
N ARG A 43 37.15 -2.76 -3.13
CA ARG A 43 36.93 -3.64 -4.31
C ARG A 43 35.72 -4.57 -4.19
N ILE A 44 35.09 -4.64 -3.03
CA ILE A 44 33.91 -5.46 -2.72
C ILE A 44 32.68 -4.62 -2.35
N PHE A 45 32.86 -3.33 -2.10
CA PHE A 45 31.78 -2.39 -1.83
C PHE A 45 31.84 -1.16 -2.75
N PRO A 46 31.57 -1.29 -4.06
CA PRO A 46 31.46 -0.10 -4.87
C PRO A 46 30.29 0.82 -4.57
N ALA A 47 30.62 2.08 -4.73
CA ALA A 47 29.77 3.24 -4.63
C ALA A 47 28.55 3.14 -5.58
N LYS A 48 27.38 3.70 -5.21
CA LYS A 48 26.15 3.69 -6.05
C LYS A 48 25.97 5.03 -6.77
N ASP A 49 25.70 5.06 -8.07
CA ASP A 49 25.57 6.34 -8.78
C ASP A 49 24.43 7.20 -8.25
N LEU A 50 24.78 8.38 -7.74
CA LEU A 50 23.83 9.41 -7.37
C LEU A 50 23.68 10.38 -8.53
N TYR A 51 22.43 10.65 -8.92
CA TYR A 51 22.04 11.82 -9.69
C TYR A 51 22.31 13.10 -8.88
N SER A 52 23.56 13.58 -8.85
CA SER A 52 23.84 14.92 -8.34
C SER A 52 23.34 15.93 -9.37
N GLY A 53 22.24 16.64 -9.08
CA GLY A 53 21.71 17.75 -9.89
C GLY A 53 22.60 18.99 -9.92
N VAL A 54 23.93 18.82 -9.82
CA VAL A 54 24.90 19.91 -9.87
C VAL A 54 25.19 20.21 -11.34
N ASN A 55 24.87 21.43 -11.78
CA ASN A 55 25.23 21.93 -13.11
C ASN A 55 26.73 21.77 -13.37
N PHE A 56 27.09 20.84 -14.26
CA PHE A 56 28.47 20.49 -14.62
C PHE A 56 29.28 21.65 -15.25
N SER A 57 28.62 22.77 -15.59
CA SER A 57 29.25 23.97 -16.14
C SER A 57 30.12 24.75 -15.14
N ALA A 58 30.03 24.47 -13.83
CA ALA A 58 30.76 25.20 -12.77
C ALA A 58 31.97 24.45 -12.16
N GLY A 59 32.43 23.35 -12.77
CA GLY A 59 33.70 22.70 -12.38
C GLY A 59 33.60 21.48 -11.44
N GLY A 60 32.49 20.73 -11.47
CA GLY A 60 32.36 19.44 -10.78
C GLY A 60 33.22 18.33 -11.42
N SER A 61 33.90 17.52 -10.61
CA SER A 61 34.92 16.53 -10.99
C SER A 61 34.43 15.42 -11.94
N LYS A 62 35.15 15.22 -13.05
CA LYS A 62 35.03 14.08 -13.97
C LYS A 62 35.45 12.76 -13.28
N GLY A 63 34.53 11.80 -13.14
CA GLY A 63 34.79 10.38 -12.80
C GLY A 63 35.39 10.15 -11.42
N LEU A 64 34.66 9.48 -10.53
CA LEU A 64 35.15 9.09 -9.20
C LEU A 64 36.20 7.97 -9.30
N ASN A 65 37.43 8.32 -9.69
CA ASN A 65 38.58 7.39 -9.77
C ASN A 65 39.16 7.03 -8.40
N HIS A 66 38.74 7.72 -7.36
CA HIS A 66 39.29 7.56 -6.02
C HIS A 66 38.26 6.91 -5.13
N ARG A 67 38.67 5.81 -4.53
CA ARG A 67 37.81 4.91 -3.80
C ARG A 67 38.43 4.71 -2.40
N PRO A 68 37.61 4.45 -1.36
CA PRO A 68 38.14 4.12 -0.03
C PRO A 68 38.99 2.84 -0.09
N ASP A 69 39.70 2.46 0.96
CA ASP A 69 40.35 1.16 1.05
C ASP A 69 39.42 0.10 1.66
N PHE A 70 38.53 0.51 2.58
CA PHE A 70 37.59 -0.36 3.26
C PHE A 70 36.19 0.27 3.43
N VAL A 71 35.19 -0.57 3.66
CA VAL A 71 33.83 -0.24 4.07
C VAL A 71 33.44 -1.18 5.21
N VAL A 72 33.00 -0.64 6.33
CA VAL A 72 32.59 -1.44 7.48
C VAL A 72 31.12 -1.79 7.38
N CYS A 73 30.81 -3.09 7.41
CA CYS A 73 29.46 -3.64 7.24
C CYS A 73 29.12 -4.56 8.41
N MET A 74 28.01 -4.30 9.11
CA MET A 74 27.63 -5.13 10.26
C MET A 74 27.32 -6.54 9.82
N ASP A 75 27.89 -7.52 10.53
CA ASP A 75 27.74 -8.94 10.21
C ASP A 75 28.15 -9.32 8.76
N GLY A 76 28.92 -8.44 8.09
CA GLY A 76 29.29 -8.59 6.69
C GLY A 76 28.15 -8.31 5.70
N ASP A 77 27.00 -7.79 6.16
CA ASP A 77 25.88 -7.43 5.31
C ASP A 77 26.11 -6.07 4.64
N LEU A 78 26.21 -6.10 3.31
CA LEU A 78 26.55 -4.96 2.48
C LEU A 78 25.36 -3.98 2.37
N GLN A 79 24.13 -4.43 2.62
CA GLN A 79 22.99 -3.55 2.79
C GLN A 79 23.03 -2.81 4.14
N ASN A 80 23.85 -3.29 5.07
CA ASN A 80 24.07 -2.73 6.40
C ASN A 80 25.48 -2.15 6.59
N ALA A 81 26.01 -1.52 5.53
CA ALA A 81 27.19 -0.67 5.65
C ALA A 81 26.99 0.43 6.71
N ARG A 82 28.07 0.75 7.41
CA ARG A 82 28.08 1.76 8.47
C ARG A 82 28.95 2.94 8.11
N PHE A 83 30.18 2.71 7.66
CA PHE A 83 31.11 3.78 7.29
C PHE A 83 32.19 3.29 6.32
N ILE A 84 32.80 4.22 5.59
CA ILE A 84 33.91 3.93 4.67
C ILE A 84 35.24 4.37 5.28
N ILE A 85 36.35 3.80 4.84
CA ILE A 85 37.70 4.04 5.36
C ILE A 85 38.67 4.16 4.19
N ASP A 86 39.52 5.18 4.16
CA ASP A 86 40.58 5.34 3.16
C ASP A 86 41.94 5.51 3.87
N SER A 87 42.97 4.82 3.40
CA SER A 87 44.33 4.96 3.91
C SER A 87 45.17 5.77 2.94
N LYS A 88 46.23 6.42 3.38
CA LYS A 88 47.12 7.20 2.50
C LYS A 88 48.57 6.97 2.85
N GLY A 89 49.47 7.31 1.93
CA GLY A 89 50.90 7.26 2.20
C GLY A 89 51.26 8.16 3.40
N PRO A 90 52.22 7.79 4.27
CA PRO A 90 52.49 8.51 5.53
C PRO A 90 52.98 9.95 5.37
N ALA A 91 53.43 10.34 4.17
CA ALA A 91 53.80 11.71 3.82
C ALA A 91 52.68 12.49 3.08
N GLU A 92 51.57 11.84 2.75
CA GLU A 92 50.45 12.43 1.98
C GLU A 92 49.50 13.22 2.90
N SER A 93 48.91 14.26 2.33
CA SER A 93 47.92 15.10 3.01
C SER A 93 46.53 14.49 2.90
N LEU A 94 45.81 14.29 4.01
CA LEU A 94 44.48 13.68 3.99
C LEU A 94 43.43 14.58 3.31
N ASP A 95 43.56 15.89 3.47
CA ASP A 95 42.66 16.92 2.96
C ASP A 95 42.47 16.89 1.42
N SER A 96 43.49 16.48 0.66
CA SER A 96 43.42 16.45 -0.82
C SER A 96 42.56 15.33 -1.38
N HIS A 97 42.23 14.31 -0.59
CA HIS A 97 41.49 13.11 -1.06
C HIS A 97 40.01 13.12 -0.64
N LEU A 98 39.62 14.07 0.21
CA LEU A 98 38.29 14.14 0.79
C LEU A 98 37.16 14.45 -0.19
N GLY A 99 37.39 15.34 -1.15
CA GLY A 99 36.36 15.70 -2.13
C GLY A 99 35.83 14.47 -2.87
N GLN A 100 36.72 13.53 -3.20
CA GLN A 100 36.37 12.31 -3.91
C GLN A 100 35.71 11.28 -2.99
N LEU A 101 36.20 11.14 -1.75
CA LEU A 101 35.57 10.30 -0.73
C LEU A 101 34.15 10.74 -0.36
N ARG A 102 33.87 12.05 -0.34
CA ARG A 102 32.52 12.58 -0.07
C ARG A 102 31.52 12.17 -1.13
N SER A 103 31.92 12.34 -2.38
CA SER A 103 31.14 11.89 -3.51
C SER A 103 30.93 10.38 -3.44
N TYR A 104 31.92 9.60 -2.98
CA TYR A 104 31.78 8.16 -2.73
C TYR A 104 30.82 7.84 -1.57
N ALA A 105 30.91 8.52 -0.44
CA ALA A 105 30.07 8.25 0.73
C ALA A 105 28.58 8.52 0.45
N ASN A 106 28.29 9.66 -0.20
CA ASN A 106 26.95 10.00 -0.67
C ASN A 106 26.39 8.88 -1.54
N SER A 107 27.21 8.42 -2.48
CA SER A 107 26.87 7.35 -3.41
C SER A 107 26.48 6.05 -2.68
N VAL A 108 27.12 5.74 -1.55
CA VAL A 108 26.85 4.52 -0.78
C VAL A 108 25.64 4.71 0.17
N GLY A 109 25.09 5.91 0.26
CA GLY A 109 24.05 6.27 1.22
C GLY A 109 24.56 6.18 2.66
N ARG A 110 25.85 6.50 2.88
CA ARG A 110 26.48 6.42 4.20
C ARG A 110 27.05 7.75 4.63
N ASN A 111 26.88 7.96 5.92
CA ASN A 111 27.18 9.22 6.55
C ASN A 111 28.65 9.27 6.96
N PHE A 112 29.24 8.21 7.53
CA PHE A 112 30.63 8.31 8.04
C PHE A 112 31.75 7.87 7.05
N ILE A 113 32.84 8.65 7.03
CA ILE A 113 34.05 8.48 6.22
C ILE A 113 35.27 8.59 7.14
N MET A 114 36.08 7.55 7.29
CA MET A 114 37.37 7.59 7.97
C MET A 114 38.49 7.74 6.94
N ILE A 115 39.51 8.54 7.21
CA ILE A 115 40.72 8.64 6.39
C ILE A 115 41.97 8.74 7.26
N THR A 116 43.07 8.05 6.93
CA THR A 116 44.31 8.09 7.74
C THR A 116 45.56 7.82 6.92
N ASN A 117 46.70 8.39 7.31
CA ASN A 117 48.01 8.08 6.72
C ASN A 117 48.94 7.34 7.70
N GLY A 118 48.39 6.76 8.77
CA GLY A 118 49.15 6.06 9.82
C GLY A 118 49.84 6.99 10.81
N LYS A 119 49.95 8.29 10.51
CA LYS A 119 50.35 9.32 11.47
C LYS A 119 49.13 10.06 12.02
N ALA A 120 48.30 10.62 11.15
CA ALA A 120 47.07 11.31 11.49
C ALA A 120 45.84 10.48 11.05
N LEU A 121 44.73 10.62 11.76
CA LEU A 121 43.46 9.94 11.47
C LEU A 121 42.31 10.93 11.56
N GLN A 122 41.44 10.94 10.57
CA GLN A 122 40.29 11.84 10.44
C GLN A 122 39.00 11.06 10.16
N ILE A 123 37.86 11.52 10.65
CA ILE A 123 36.54 10.92 10.37
C ILE A 123 35.54 12.03 10.09
N PHE A 124 34.73 11.88 9.03
CA PHE A 124 33.73 12.83 8.57
C PHE A 124 32.33 12.21 8.55
N ASP A 125 31.30 12.95 8.91
CA ASP A 125 29.90 12.73 8.53
C ASP A 125 29.62 13.46 7.20
N VAL A 126 29.89 12.77 6.09
CA VAL A 126 29.93 13.21 4.70
C VAL A 126 30.75 14.48 4.58
N ASN A 127 30.13 15.61 4.87
CA ASN A 127 30.75 16.90 4.70
C ASN A 127 31.44 17.43 5.97
N ASN A 128 31.26 16.75 7.11
CA ASN A 128 31.60 17.26 8.44
C ASN A 128 32.67 16.40 9.16
N LEU A 129 33.95 16.80 9.30
CA LEU A 129 34.95 16.19 10.18
C LEU A 129 34.48 16.24 11.63
N ILE A 130 34.26 15.05 12.16
CA ILE A 130 33.76 14.78 13.50
C ILE A 130 34.84 14.16 14.39
N PHE A 131 35.98 13.70 13.83
CA PHE A 131 37.13 13.22 14.59
C PHE A 131 38.44 13.52 13.86
N HIS A 132 39.48 13.97 14.56
CA HIS A 132 40.84 14.11 14.06
C HIS A 132 41.87 13.92 15.19
N SER A 133 42.78 12.97 14.97
CA SER A 133 44.02 12.82 15.71
C SER A 133 45.24 13.17 14.86
N LYS A 134 46.17 13.97 15.39
CA LYS A 134 47.38 14.43 14.68
C LYS A 134 48.55 13.42 14.70
N ASP A 135 48.60 12.56 15.70
CA ASP A 135 49.65 11.56 15.95
C ASP A 135 49.12 10.41 16.83
N MET A 136 49.93 9.37 17.04
CA MET A 136 49.50 8.20 17.84
C MET A 136 49.29 8.52 19.33
N GLU A 137 50.01 9.51 19.88
CA GLU A 137 49.84 9.92 21.28
C GLU A 137 48.48 10.60 21.47
N ASP A 138 48.13 11.52 20.57
CA ASP A 138 46.81 12.16 20.50
C ASP A 138 45.69 11.14 20.23
N LEU A 139 45.94 10.12 19.39
CA LEU A 139 44.96 9.07 19.11
C LEU A 139 44.68 8.23 20.35
N GLN A 140 45.72 7.91 21.11
CA GLN A 140 45.61 7.17 22.36
C GLN A 140 44.81 7.95 23.42
N LEU A 141 45.02 9.27 23.52
CA LEU A 141 44.26 10.13 24.41
C LEU A 141 42.77 10.24 24.00
N LYS A 142 42.47 10.11 22.70
CA LYS A 142 41.12 10.22 22.11
C LYS A 142 40.43 8.88 21.82
N LEU A 143 41.03 7.76 22.22
CA LEU A 143 40.56 6.42 21.86
C LEU A 143 39.11 6.16 22.30
N ASP A 144 38.71 6.64 23.47
CA ASP A 144 37.35 6.46 23.97
C ASP A 144 36.30 7.14 23.07
N GLU A 145 36.61 8.32 22.52
CA GLU A 145 35.72 9.02 21.58
C GLU A 145 35.66 8.31 20.23
N LEU A 146 36.79 7.75 19.77
CA LEU A 146 36.81 6.92 18.56
C LEU A 146 35.97 5.65 18.73
N ILE A 147 36.00 5.01 19.90
CA ILE A 147 35.16 3.83 20.23
C ILE A 147 33.68 4.22 20.32
N LYS A 148 33.35 5.40 20.85
CA LYS A 148 31.97 5.91 20.82
C LYS A 148 31.47 6.09 19.38
N LEU A 149 32.30 6.72 18.54
CA LEU A 149 31.95 7.02 17.15
C LEU A 149 31.88 5.76 16.28
N LEU A 150 32.96 4.99 16.19
CA LEU A 150 33.08 3.90 15.24
C LEU A 150 33.02 2.52 15.91
N GLY A 151 32.90 2.38 17.22
CA GLY A 151 32.91 1.05 17.85
C GLY A 151 31.74 0.17 17.42
N ARG A 152 32.00 -1.12 17.18
CA ARG A 152 31.02 -2.10 16.67
C ARG A 152 29.73 -2.13 17.46
N LYS A 153 29.82 -2.12 18.79
CA LYS A 153 28.64 -2.13 19.68
C LYS A 153 27.73 -0.93 19.43
N ASN A 154 28.30 0.26 19.24
CA ASN A 154 27.53 1.47 19.00
C ASN A 154 26.94 1.48 17.58
N GLN A 155 27.75 1.15 16.56
CA GLN A 155 27.29 1.10 15.17
C GLN A 155 26.19 0.03 14.94
N ASN A 156 26.11 -1.00 15.78
CA ASN A 156 25.02 -1.97 15.71
C ASN A 156 23.76 -1.51 16.44
N ALA A 157 23.92 -0.92 17.63
CA ALA A 157 22.82 -0.65 18.55
C ALA A 157 22.19 0.74 18.35
N LYS A 158 22.89 1.68 17.71
CA LYS A 158 22.49 3.08 17.61
C LYS A 158 22.48 3.54 16.15
N SER A 159 21.54 4.42 15.83
CA SER A 159 21.51 5.15 14.57
C SER A 159 22.70 6.12 14.45
N ALA A 160 23.03 6.54 13.23
CA ALA A 160 24.11 7.51 13.00
C ALA A 160 23.91 8.82 13.79
N ILE A 161 22.65 9.26 13.94
CA ILE A 161 22.29 10.46 14.70
C ILE A 161 22.57 10.25 16.20
N GLU A 162 22.15 9.13 16.78
CA GLU A 162 22.39 8.82 18.19
C GLU A 162 23.88 8.70 18.50
N ILE A 163 24.68 8.15 17.57
CA ILE A 163 26.13 8.05 17.71
C ILE A 163 26.75 9.45 17.77
N LEU A 164 26.39 10.34 16.84
CA LEU A 164 26.86 11.72 16.80
C LEU A 164 26.48 12.50 18.07
N GLN A 165 25.30 12.27 18.63
CA GLN A 165 24.86 12.93 19.88
C GLN A 165 25.69 12.52 21.10
N THR A 166 26.30 11.33 21.08
CA THR A 166 27.13 10.84 22.20
C THR A 166 28.61 11.25 22.11
N LEU A 167 29.02 11.87 21.00
CA LEU A 167 30.41 12.22 20.72
C LEU A 167 30.80 13.58 21.33
N ASP A 168 31.93 13.63 22.05
CA ASP A 168 32.50 14.90 22.51
C ASP A 168 33.39 15.49 21.41
N LEU A 169 32.80 16.36 20.56
CA LEU A 169 33.50 16.98 19.43
C LEU A 169 34.71 17.84 19.86
N GLU A 170 34.70 18.39 21.07
CA GLU A 170 35.84 19.17 21.59
C GLU A 170 37.05 18.28 21.85
N LYS A 171 36.82 17.05 22.31
CA LYS A 171 37.87 16.04 22.46
C LYS A 171 38.22 15.34 21.16
N SER A 172 37.32 15.34 20.17
CA SER A 172 37.46 14.48 18.98
C SER A 172 38.31 15.08 17.85
N VAL A 173 38.35 16.40 17.61
CA VAL A 173 38.99 17.02 16.41
C VAL A 173 40.15 17.96 16.76
N SER A 174 41.23 18.00 15.96
CA SER A 174 42.31 19.00 16.10
C SER A 174 41.86 20.41 15.65
N ILE A 175 42.50 21.46 16.16
CA ILE A 175 41.99 22.84 16.14
C ILE A 175 41.74 23.41 14.72
N SER A 176 42.40 22.95 13.64
CA SER A 176 42.37 23.61 12.31
C SER A 176 41.38 23.06 11.26
N GLU A 177 41.06 21.76 11.27
CA GLU A 177 40.05 21.19 10.35
C GLU A 177 38.68 21.09 10.98
N LYS A 178 38.67 21.01 12.31
CA LYS A 178 37.58 21.54 13.12
C LYS A 178 37.08 22.84 12.49
N THR A 179 37.95 23.77 12.09
CA THR A 179 37.53 25.01 11.40
C THR A 179 36.74 24.84 10.10
N LYS A 180 37.06 23.89 9.19
CA LYS A 180 36.34 23.74 7.89
C LYS A 180 34.95 23.11 8.05
N ILE A 181 34.82 22.23 9.02
CA ILE A 181 33.57 21.54 9.30
C ILE A 181 32.76 22.30 10.30
N ASP A 182 33.41 22.89 11.29
CA ASP A 182 32.85 24.03 11.95
C ASP A 182 32.40 25.04 10.91
N ASP A 183 33.06 25.29 9.77
CA ASP A 183 32.58 26.23 8.74
C ASP A 183 31.36 25.71 7.96
N LEU A 184 31.27 24.44 7.58
CA LEU A 184 30.07 23.92 6.91
C LEU A 184 28.91 23.71 7.88
N ILE A 185 29.16 23.07 9.03
CA ILE A 185 28.25 23.02 10.16
C ILE A 185 27.85 24.43 10.51
N ARG A 186 28.75 25.41 10.52
CA ARG A 186 28.43 26.82 10.73
C ARG A 186 27.61 27.38 9.59
N ARG A 187 27.86 27.06 8.32
CA ARG A 187 26.98 27.50 7.21
C ARG A 187 25.59 26.93 7.34
N ARG A 188 25.45 25.62 7.58
CA ARG A 188 24.16 24.95 7.82
C ARG A 188 23.51 25.47 9.09
N ARG A 189 24.27 25.60 10.17
CA ARG A 189 23.83 26.16 11.45
C ARG A 189 23.47 27.63 11.33
N ILE A 190 24.09 28.40 10.46
CA ILE A 190 23.70 29.79 10.14
C ILE A 190 22.41 29.76 9.32
N GLN A 191 22.34 28.92 8.29
CA GLN A 191 21.13 28.77 7.45
C GLN A 191 19.92 28.27 8.27
N LEU A 192 20.17 27.49 9.30
CA LEU A 192 19.15 26.85 10.15
C LEU A 192 19.09 27.44 11.57
N SER A 193 19.90 28.45 11.90
CA SER A 193 20.00 28.97 13.29
C SER A 193 18.66 29.44 13.79
N ASP A 194 17.90 30.05 12.89
CA ASP A 194 16.62 30.66 13.17
C ASP A 194 15.53 29.61 13.36
N PHE A 195 15.80 28.36 12.96
CA PHE A 195 14.90 27.22 13.02
C PHE A 195 15.27 26.18 14.10
N ALA A 196 16.34 26.39 14.88
CA ALA A 196 16.73 25.42 15.91
C ALA A 196 15.62 25.18 16.95
N ALA A 197 14.95 26.24 17.39
CA ALA A 197 13.79 26.14 18.26
C ALA A 197 12.62 25.43 17.55
N TYR A 198 12.40 25.78 16.28
CA TYR A 198 11.39 25.18 15.41
C TYR A 198 11.52 23.65 15.30
N PHE A 199 12.71 23.13 14.97
CA PHE A 199 12.90 21.69 14.82
C PHE A 199 12.69 20.93 16.13
N LYS A 200 13.17 21.48 17.26
CA LYS A 200 12.90 20.90 18.58
C LYS A 200 11.40 20.87 18.88
N GLY A 201 10.68 21.93 18.50
CA GLY A 201 9.23 22.01 18.59
C GLY A 201 8.55 20.91 17.77
N ILE A 202 8.95 20.72 16.51
CA ILE A 202 8.40 19.68 15.62
C ILE A 202 8.70 18.27 16.14
N SER A 203 9.96 17.98 16.49
CA SER A 203 10.35 16.66 16.98
C SER A 203 9.59 16.29 18.26
N SER A 204 9.42 17.25 19.17
CA SER A 204 8.61 17.03 20.38
C SER A 204 7.11 16.87 20.06
N ALA A 205 6.58 17.64 19.11
CA ALA A 205 5.16 17.61 18.76
C ALA A 205 4.76 16.33 18.02
N TYR A 206 5.65 15.78 17.20
CA TYR A 206 5.37 14.62 16.34
C TYR A 206 6.07 13.33 16.76
N GLN A 207 6.72 13.29 17.93
CA GLN A 207 7.27 12.05 18.51
C GLN A 207 6.23 10.92 18.62
N ASP A 208 4.97 11.31 18.80
CA ASP A 208 3.80 10.42 18.79
C ASP A 208 2.92 10.67 17.57
N TRP A 209 3.51 10.74 16.37
CA TRP A 209 2.85 10.99 15.08
C TRP A 209 1.62 10.11 14.79
N HIS A 210 1.57 8.92 15.40
CA HIS A 210 0.48 7.96 15.27
C HIS A 210 -0.73 8.33 16.13
N LEU A 211 -0.56 9.18 17.14
CA LEU A 211 -1.62 9.70 17.98
C LEU A 211 -2.06 11.10 17.50
N PRO A 212 -3.33 11.45 17.70
CA PRO A 212 -3.80 12.80 17.45
C PRO A 212 -3.14 13.85 18.33
N SER A 213 -3.06 13.52 19.61
CA SER A 213 -2.57 14.35 20.70
C SER A 213 -1.98 13.46 21.78
N VAL A 214 -1.13 14.05 22.61
CA VAL A 214 -0.54 13.41 23.80
C VAL A 214 -1.58 12.96 24.84
N HIS A 215 -2.84 13.43 24.68
CA HIS A 215 -3.94 13.15 25.60
C HIS A 215 -4.80 11.95 25.17
N PHE A 216 -4.73 11.51 23.92
CA PHE A 216 -5.51 10.36 23.48
C PHE A 216 -4.88 9.06 23.94
N ARG A 217 -5.53 8.39 24.90
CA ARG A 217 -5.00 7.21 25.61
C ARG A 217 -5.75 5.91 25.33
N ALA A 218 -6.73 5.92 24.42
CA ALA A 218 -7.66 4.81 24.27
C ALA A 218 -7.08 3.59 23.51
N ILE A 219 -5.87 3.71 22.94
CA ILE A 219 -5.18 2.62 22.22
C ILE A 219 -3.76 2.33 22.75
N ASP A 220 -3.43 2.82 23.95
CA ASP A 220 -2.10 2.69 24.57
C ASP A 220 -1.63 1.26 24.82
N ASN A 221 -2.50 0.26 24.67
CA ASN A 221 -2.14 -1.16 24.78
C ASN A 221 -1.52 -1.76 23.50
N LEU A 222 -1.39 -0.95 22.45
CA LEU A 222 -0.68 -1.28 21.21
C LEU A 222 0.59 -0.42 21.09
N ASP A 223 1.70 -1.06 20.73
CA ASP A 223 2.89 -0.34 20.29
C ASP A 223 2.77 -0.02 18.80
N ILE A 224 2.16 1.12 18.49
CA ILE A 224 1.88 1.54 17.11
C ILE A 224 3.15 2.04 16.42
N LYS A 225 4.21 2.35 17.16
CA LYS A 225 5.50 2.80 16.60
C LYS A 225 6.25 1.68 15.88
N GLY A 226 5.84 0.42 16.06
CA GLY A 226 6.44 -0.74 15.43
C GLY A 226 6.35 -0.78 13.90
N PHE A 227 5.46 0.02 13.28
CA PHE A 227 5.28 0.05 11.84
C PHE A 227 5.67 1.39 11.24
N ASP A 228 6.55 1.34 10.24
CA ASP A 228 6.83 2.47 9.37
C ASP A 228 5.67 2.67 8.37
N PRO A 229 4.94 3.80 8.41
CA PRO A 229 3.86 4.07 7.46
C PRO A 229 4.30 4.02 6.00
N THR A 230 5.57 4.34 5.71
CA THR A 230 6.13 4.35 4.35
C THR A 230 6.29 2.94 3.77
N ALA A 231 6.50 1.95 4.64
CA ALA A 231 6.60 0.53 4.28
C ALA A 231 5.21 -0.12 4.25
N LEU A 232 4.37 0.23 5.22
CA LEU A 232 3.06 -0.38 5.41
C LEU A 232 2.07 0.00 4.31
N LEU A 233 1.96 1.29 4.00
CA LEU A 233 0.99 1.79 3.04
C LEU A 233 1.36 1.37 1.62
N SER A 234 0.34 0.98 0.85
CA SER A 234 0.45 0.76 -0.59
C SER A 234 -0.33 1.83 -1.32
N PHE A 235 0.22 2.30 -2.42
CA PHE A 235 -0.34 3.39 -3.21
C PHE A 235 -0.61 2.90 -4.63
N ARG A 236 -1.61 3.47 -5.29
CA ARG A 236 -1.84 3.31 -6.73
C ARG A 236 -1.70 4.69 -7.36
N SER A 237 -0.86 4.81 -8.39
CA SER A 237 -0.82 6.05 -9.15
C SER A 237 -2.16 6.25 -9.83
N GLN A 238 -2.73 7.44 -9.68
CA GLN A 238 -3.95 7.84 -10.37
C GLN A 238 -3.52 8.83 -11.46
N SER A 239 -3.72 8.47 -12.73
CA SER A 239 -3.49 9.42 -13.81
C SER A 239 -4.46 10.60 -13.66
N GLU A 240 -4.07 11.78 -14.15
CA GLU A 240 -4.94 12.97 -14.09
C GLU A 240 -6.28 12.78 -14.84
N THR A 241 -6.36 11.76 -15.70
CA THR A 241 -7.54 11.33 -16.46
C THR A 241 -8.47 10.34 -15.74
N GLU A 242 -8.20 10.00 -14.46
CA GLU A 242 -9.04 9.20 -13.54
C GLU A 242 -9.12 7.67 -13.75
N GLU A 243 -9.43 7.01 -12.62
CA GLU A 243 -9.75 5.59 -12.38
C GLU A 243 -9.30 4.56 -13.43
N VAL A 244 -7.99 4.30 -13.47
CA VAL A 244 -7.47 3.09 -14.09
C VAL A 244 -7.91 1.88 -13.25
N LEU A 245 -9.03 1.27 -13.62
CA LEU A 245 -9.22 -0.19 -13.48
C LEU A 245 -8.11 -0.85 -14.32
N ASP A 246 -7.19 -1.55 -13.67
CA ASP A 246 -6.20 -2.51 -14.23
C ASP A 246 -4.77 -2.08 -14.63
N SER A 247 -4.21 -0.97 -14.14
CA SER A 247 -2.74 -0.94 -13.95
C SER A 247 -2.43 -0.99 -12.45
N GLU A 248 -2.65 -2.19 -11.90
CA GLU A 248 -2.50 -2.58 -10.49
C GLU A 248 -1.06 -2.51 -9.97
N THR A 249 -0.20 -1.63 -10.49
CA THR A 249 1.15 -1.53 -9.94
C THR A 249 1.07 -0.78 -8.62
N GLU A 250 0.91 -1.52 -7.53
CA GLU A 250 1.07 -0.99 -6.19
C GLU A 250 2.48 -0.41 -6.03
N LEU A 251 2.53 0.85 -5.60
CA LEU A 251 3.73 1.59 -5.27
C LEU A 251 3.90 1.62 -3.76
N LYS A 252 5.15 1.64 -3.31
CA LYS A 252 5.55 2.00 -1.95
C LYS A 252 5.96 3.46 -1.87
N PHE A 253 5.90 4.05 -0.68
CA PHE A 253 6.16 5.49 -0.54
C PHE A 253 7.58 5.88 -0.99
N ALA A 254 8.58 5.05 -0.70
CA ALA A 254 9.95 5.28 -1.19
C ALA A 254 10.02 5.39 -2.73
N GLN A 255 9.14 4.70 -3.47
CA GLN A 255 9.09 4.85 -4.93
C GLN A 255 8.48 6.19 -5.33
N ILE A 256 7.49 6.69 -4.58
CA ILE A 256 6.85 8.00 -4.80
C ILE A 256 7.81 9.15 -4.47
N GLU A 257 8.57 9.02 -3.39
CA GLU A 257 9.58 10.01 -2.98
C GLU A 257 10.66 10.15 -4.06
N ASN A 258 11.13 9.02 -4.61
CA ASN A 258 12.17 8.97 -5.64
C ASN A 258 11.68 9.29 -7.07
N MET A 259 10.39 9.56 -7.28
CA MET A 259 9.90 10.02 -8.59
C MET A 259 10.39 11.45 -8.85
N GLY A 260 11.44 11.58 -9.65
CA GLY A 260 11.99 12.86 -10.09
C GLY A 260 11.01 13.64 -10.97
N GLY A 261 11.23 14.95 -11.08
CA GLY A 261 10.38 15.84 -11.90
C GLY A 261 9.01 16.18 -11.31
N LEU A 262 8.66 15.64 -10.14
CA LEU A 262 7.42 15.95 -9.43
C LEU A 262 7.67 17.00 -8.34
N SER A 263 7.08 18.17 -8.53
CA SER A 263 7.04 19.21 -7.50
C SER A 263 5.90 19.03 -6.51
N ALA A 264 4.78 18.46 -6.94
CA ALA A 264 3.60 18.17 -6.11
C ALA A 264 3.20 16.69 -6.14
N ARG A 265 2.90 16.13 -4.97
CA ARG A 265 2.39 14.77 -4.79
C ARG A 265 1.07 14.82 -4.02
N VAL A 266 -0.02 14.42 -4.65
CA VAL A 266 -1.37 14.41 -4.07
C VAL A 266 -1.70 13.00 -3.61
N ILE A 267 -1.78 12.79 -2.30
CA ILE A 267 -2.08 11.54 -1.63
C ILE A 267 -3.59 11.48 -1.34
N VAL A 268 -4.31 10.65 -2.09
CA VAL A 268 -5.76 10.52 -1.99
C VAL A 268 -6.08 9.27 -1.15
N GLY A 269 -7.10 9.31 -0.31
CA GLY A 269 -7.56 8.10 0.38
C GLY A 269 -8.72 8.34 1.32
N GLU A 270 -9.40 7.26 1.71
CA GLU A 270 -10.55 7.31 2.61
C GLU A 270 -10.22 7.82 4.02
N THR A 271 -11.25 8.12 4.81
CA THR A 271 -11.06 8.54 6.21
C THR A 271 -10.42 7.39 7.01
N GLY A 272 -9.38 7.66 7.80
CA GLY A 272 -8.74 6.64 8.65
C GLY A 272 -7.69 5.77 7.95
N THR A 273 -7.31 6.04 6.69
CA THR A 273 -6.29 5.28 5.93
C THR A 273 -4.83 5.62 6.30
N GLY A 274 -4.59 6.54 7.22
CA GLY A 274 -3.24 6.91 7.68
C GLY A 274 -2.59 8.11 6.98
N LYS A 275 -3.33 8.88 6.18
CA LYS A 275 -2.85 10.10 5.48
C LYS A 275 -2.12 11.10 6.40
N THR A 276 -2.79 11.57 7.44
CA THR A 276 -2.23 12.53 8.41
C THR A 276 -1.02 11.94 9.15
N SER A 277 -1.10 10.67 9.56
CA SER A 277 -0.01 9.97 10.25
C SER A 277 1.23 9.86 9.37
N LEU A 278 1.07 9.57 8.08
CA LEU A 278 2.15 9.58 7.10
C LEU A 278 2.80 10.97 7.00
N LEU A 279 2.02 12.04 6.82
CA LEU A 279 2.57 13.40 6.72
C LEU A 279 3.31 13.85 7.99
N LYS A 280 2.77 13.57 9.17
CA LYS A 280 3.43 13.86 10.46
C LYS A 280 4.72 13.06 10.62
N PHE A 281 4.72 11.79 10.24
CA PHE A 281 5.90 10.94 10.26
C PHE A 281 7.00 11.50 9.34
N LEU A 282 6.65 11.91 8.12
CA LEU A 282 7.58 12.54 7.19
C LEU A 282 8.13 13.86 7.73
N ALA A 283 7.27 14.72 8.29
CA ALA A 283 7.69 15.98 8.91
C ALA A 283 8.64 15.76 10.10
N LEU A 284 8.38 14.77 10.95
CA LEU A 284 9.27 14.37 12.05
C LEU A 284 10.64 13.97 11.49
N ARG A 285 10.67 13.06 10.50
CA ARG A 285 11.91 12.56 9.91
C ARG A 285 12.72 13.67 9.26
N SER A 286 12.09 14.55 8.50
CA SER A 286 12.75 15.72 7.92
C SER A 286 13.29 16.67 8.99
N ALA A 287 12.59 16.87 10.11
CA ALA A 287 13.05 17.75 11.20
C ALA A 287 14.21 17.15 11.98
N GLU A 288 14.20 15.83 12.21
CA GLU A 288 15.34 15.10 12.80
C GLU A 288 16.58 15.23 11.91
N CYS A 289 16.42 15.07 10.59
CA CYS A 289 17.49 15.27 9.63
C CYS A 289 18.02 16.72 9.63
N ALA A 290 17.13 17.73 9.64
CA ALA A 290 17.53 19.13 9.66
C ALA A 290 18.18 19.56 10.98
N SER A 291 17.67 19.10 12.13
CA SER A 291 18.26 19.37 13.45
C SER A 291 19.62 18.70 13.63
N ALA A 292 19.81 17.53 13.02
CA ALA A 292 21.12 16.87 12.93
C ALA A 292 22.04 17.50 11.87
N LEU A 293 21.58 18.55 11.18
CA LEU A 293 22.29 19.24 10.10
C LEU A 293 22.66 18.29 8.94
N LEU A 294 21.91 17.20 8.73
CA LEU A 294 22.09 16.24 7.64
C LEU A 294 21.47 16.77 6.34
N ASP A 295 20.33 17.44 6.45
CA ASP A 295 19.62 18.14 5.37
C ASP A 295 19.44 19.62 5.73
N THR A 296 19.27 20.48 4.73
CA THR A 296 18.95 21.90 4.88
C THR A 296 17.48 22.22 4.56
N LYS A 297 16.72 21.23 4.05
CA LYS A 297 15.29 21.40 3.80
C LYS A 297 14.52 21.54 5.11
N ILE A 298 13.61 22.51 5.14
CA ILE A 298 12.81 22.83 6.33
C ILE A 298 11.41 22.22 6.14
N PRO A 299 11.03 21.19 6.91
CA PRO A 299 9.70 20.63 6.81
C PRO A 299 8.68 21.60 7.40
N VAL A 300 7.54 21.78 6.74
CA VAL A 300 6.41 22.53 7.30
C VAL A 300 5.14 21.73 7.11
N TYR A 301 4.55 21.31 8.23
CA TYR A 301 3.24 20.68 8.26
C TYR A 301 2.16 21.76 8.44
N VAL A 302 1.15 21.76 7.57
CA VAL A 302 0.01 22.68 7.61
C VAL A 302 -1.28 21.89 7.45
N ALA A 303 -2.20 22.01 8.40
CA ALA A 303 -3.55 21.47 8.26
C ALA A 303 -4.41 22.48 7.48
N LEU A 304 -4.80 22.15 6.25
CA LEU A 304 -5.49 23.08 5.35
C LEU A 304 -6.89 23.46 5.82
N LYS A 305 -7.53 22.64 6.66
CA LYS A 305 -8.84 22.93 7.27
C LYS A 305 -8.91 24.24 8.07
N GLU A 306 -7.77 24.86 8.35
CA GLU A 306 -7.67 26.16 9.02
C GLU A 306 -7.86 27.36 8.06
N ILE A 307 -7.91 27.13 6.74
CA ILE A 307 -8.14 28.18 5.73
C ILE A 307 -9.63 28.51 5.64
N GLY A 308 -9.91 29.81 5.64
CA GLY A 308 -11.26 30.36 5.52
C GLY A 308 -11.72 31.22 6.70
N PHE A 309 -10.89 31.31 7.73
CA PHE A 309 -11.12 32.15 8.92
C PHE A 309 -10.30 33.44 8.89
N GLY A 310 -10.15 34.03 7.70
CA GLY A 310 -9.33 35.23 7.49
C GLY A 310 -7.83 34.96 7.33
N TYR A 311 -7.42 33.68 7.31
CA TYR A 311 -6.04 33.27 7.05
C TYR A 311 -5.82 32.91 5.57
N THR A 312 -4.76 33.44 4.96
CA THR A 312 -4.19 32.94 3.70
C THR A 312 -3.29 31.72 3.96
N LEU A 313 -2.94 30.96 2.92
CA LEU A 313 -2.02 29.81 3.05
C LEU A 313 -0.65 30.23 3.63
N GLU A 314 -0.14 31.37 3.18
CA GLU A 314 1.11 31.97 3.64
C GLU A 314 1.05 32.30 5.14
N GLN A 315 -0.07 32.85 5.60
CA GLN A 315 -0.28 33.15 7.01
C GLN A 315 -0.34 31.89 7.86
N LEU A 316 -0.93 30.79 7.37
CA LEU A 316 -0.92 29.51 8.06
C LEU A 316 0.47 28.88 8.11
N ILE A 317 1.25 28.97 7.03
CA ILE A 317 2.64 28.52 7.03
C ILE A 317 3.44 29.29 8.09
N MET A 318 3.31 30.63 8.12
CA MET A 318 3.97 31.46 9.13
C MET A 318 3.48 31.15 10.55
N ALA A 319 2.18 30.88 10.73
CA ALA A 319 1.63 30.49 12.02
C ALA A 319 2.19 29.13 12.48
N ALA A 320 2.30 28.14 11.58
CA ALA A 320 2.88 26.83 11.87
C ALA A 320 4.36 26.95 12.26
N LEU A 321 5.14 27.77 11.54
CA LEU A 321 6.53 28.07 11.89
C LEU A 321 6.63 28.72 13.28
N ARG A 322 5.84 29.76 13.54
CA ARG A 322 5.86 30.49 14.82
C ARG A 322 5.43 29.63 15.99
N ARG A 323 4.41 28.79 15.81
CA ARG A 323 3.91 27.86 16.84
C ARG A 323 5.00 26.98 17.42
N TYR A 324 5.91 26.51 16.58
CA TYR A 324 7.00 25.64 17.01
C TYR A 324 8.30 26.38 17.33
N GLY A 325 8.30 27.72 17.27
CA GLY A 325 9.37 28.55 17.83
C GLY A 325 10.16 29.40 16.82
N TYR A 326 9.76 29.47 15.55
CA TYR A 326 10.34 30.39 14.57
C TYR A 326 9.92 31.84 14.86
N ARG A 327 10.81 32.83 14.65
CA ARG A 327 10.58 34.24 15.02
C ARG A 327 10.57 35.23 13.85
N GLY A 328 10.76 34.79 12.61
CA GLY A 328 10.76 35.68 11.46
C GLY A 328 9.37 36.24 11.12
N ASP A 329 9.37 37.34 10.37
CA ASP A 329 8.18 38.15 10.11
C ASP A 329 7.73 38.24 8.65
N SER A 330 8.61 37.97 7.67
CA SER A 330 8.24 37.98 6.24
C SER A 330 8.29 36.57 5.66
N PHE A 331 7.20 36.16 5.03
CA PHE A 331 7.10 34.88 4.32
C PHE A 331 7.86 34.92 2.99
N GLU A 332 7.80 36.04 2.27
CA GLU A 332 8.39 36.19 0.94
C GLU A 332 9.91 36.05 0.98
N ALA A 333 10.57 36.73 1.93
CA ALA A 333 12.01 36.60 2.14
C ALA A 333 12.38 35.16 2.51
N LEU A 334 11.55 34.55 3.38
CA LEU A 334 11.78 33.19 3.87
C LEU A 334 11.79 32.15 2.75
N VAL A 335 10.78 32.19 1.89
CA VAL A 335 10.60 31.24 0.77
C VAL A 335 11.68 31.40 -0.30
N GLN A 336 12.24 32.60 -0.47
CA GLN A 336 13.35 32.85 -1.39
C GLN A 336 14.70 32.36 -0.84
N ASP A 337 14.93 32.53 0.46
CA ASP A 337 16.23 32.25 1.09
C ASP A 337 16.40 30.78 1.52
N HIS A 338 15.31 30.01 1.60
CA HIS A 338 15.31 28.65 2.13
C HIS A 338 14.57 27.64 1.24
N GLN A 339 14.97 26.37 1.34
CA GLN A 339 14.26 25.26 0.70
C GLN A 339 13.30 24.61 1.70
N PHE A 340 12.04 24.48 1.31
CA PHE A 340 11.00 23.88 2.12
C PHE A 340 10.53 22.54 1.55
N VAL A 341 10.02 21.70 2.45
CA VAL A 341 9.15 20.55 2.12
C VAL A 341 7.83 20.78 2.82
N PHE A 342 6.78 21.05 2.05
CA PHE A 342 5.46 21.33 2.57
C PHE A 342 4.61 20.06 2.65
N PHE A 343 4.00 19.83 3.81
CA PHE A 343 3.06 18.75 4.06
C PHE A 343 1.68 19.35 4.36
N PHE A 344 0.86 19.48 3.32
CA PHE A 344 -0.48 20.05 3.38
C PHE A 344 -1.52 18.96 3.65
N ASP A 345 -2.12 18.95 4.84
CA ASP A 345 -3.06 17.92 5.25
C ASP A 345 -4.53 18.33 5.02
N ALA A 346 -5.35 17.36 4.60
CA ALA A 346 -6.81 17.44 4.52
C ALA A 346 -7.37 18.56 3.60
N PHE A 347 -6.98 18.57 2.33
CA PHE A 347 -7.51 19.50 1.33
C PHE A 347 -9.05 19.40 1.18
N ASP A 348 -9.64 18.21 1.35
CA ASP A 348 -11.08 18.00 1.30
C ASP A 348 -11.87 18.78 2.36
N GLU A 349 -11.22 19.13 3.47
CA GLU A 349 -11.82 19.87 4.58
C GLU A 349 -11.82 21.39 4.35
N LEU A 350 -11.29 21.87 3.21
CA LEU A 350 -11.39 23.27 2.79
C LEU A 350 -12.81 23.63 2.33
N ALA A 351 -13.29 24.79 2.78
CA ALA A 351 -14.50 25.37 2.24
C ALA A 351 -14.35 25.65 0.73
N GLN A 352 -15.39 25.32 -0.04
CA GLN A 352 -15.35 25.26 -1.50
C GLN A 352 -14.82 26.56 -2.14
N GLN A 353 -15.18 27.71 -1.58
CA GLN A 353 -14.80 29.04 -2.10
C GLN A 353 -13.29 29.32 -2.07
N PHE A 354 -12.51 28.67 -1.19
CA PHE A 354 -11.05 28.89 -1.08
C PHE A 354 -10.21 27.90 -1.88
N ARG A 355 -10.82 26.82 -2.40
CA ARG A 355 -10.07 25.71 -3.03
C ARG A 355 -9.24 26.15 -4.24
N ILE A 356 -9.77 27.04 -5.07
CA ILE A 356 -9.09 27.53 -6.28
C ILE A 356 -7.87 28.37 -5.90
N GLU A 357 -8.05 29.33 -5.00
CA GLU A 357 -6.98 30.21 -4.50
C GLU A 357 -5.86 29.39 -3.86
N VAL A 358 -6.20 28.42 -3.00
CA VAL A 358 -5.23 27.54 -2.35
C VAL A 358 -4.48 26.67 -3.36
N CYS A 359 -5.16 26.11 -4.38
CA CYS A 359 -4.46 25.37 -5.44
C CYS A 359 -3.45 26.24 -6.19
N GLN A 360 -3.80 27.51 -6.45
CA GLN A 360 -2.90 28.45 -7.11
C GLN A 360 -1.70 28.80 -6.21
N ALA A 361 -1.92 29.06 -4.93
CA ALA A 361 -0.85 29.32 -3.97
C ALA A 361 0.11 28.12 -3.83
N ILE A 362 -0.43 26.89 -3.73
CA ILE A 362 0.39 25.68 -3.69
C ILE A 362 1.16 25.50 -5.01
N SER A 363 0.53 25.75 -6.16
CA SER A 363 1.19 25.67 -7.47
C SER A 363 2.40 26.62 -7.56
N ASN A 364 2.29 27.82 -6.97
CA ASN A 364 3.40 28.77 -6.91
C ASN A 364 4.55 28.25 -6.01
N LEU A 365 4.24 27.64 -4.86
CA LEU A 365 5.26 27.04 -3.98
C LEU A 365 5.97 25.86 -4.65
N CYS A 366 5.24 25.06 -5.43
CA CYS A 366 5.77 23.89 -6.16
C CYS A 366 6.87 24.25 -7.18
N VAL A 367 7.01 25.52 -7.57
CA VAL A 367 8.07 25.93 -8.51
C VAL A 367 9.47 25.73 -7.90
N HIS A 368 9.62 25.92 -6.58
CA HIS A 368 10.91 25.89 -5.89
C HIS A 368 10.97 24.94 -4.69
N HIS A 369 9.83 24.36 -4.31
CA HIS A 369 9.71 23.53 -3.12
C HIS A 369 8.97 22.23 -3.41
N GLU A 370 9.20 21.23 -2.58
CA GLU A 370 8.47 19.96 -2.64
C GLU A 370 7.18 20.08 -1.84
N CYS A 371 6.07 19.65 -2.43
CA CYS A 371 4.76 19.67 -1.78
C CYS A 371 4.13 18.27 -1.76
N TYR A 372 3.68 17.86 -0.58
CA TYR A 372 2.84 16.70 -0.34
C TYR A 372 1.48 17.18 0.11
N LEU A 373 0.42 16.73 -0.55
CA LEU A 373 -0.95 17.08 -0.22
C LEU A 373 -1.73 15.83 0.13
N THR A 374 -2.63 15.87 1.10
CA THR A 374 -3.58 14.78 1.33
C THR A 374 -5.01 15.21 1.08
N THR A 375 -5.86 14.30 0.59
CA THR A 375 -7.28 14.56 0.38
C THR A 375 -8.12 13.28 0.36
N ARG A 376 -9.46 13.42 0.38
CA ARG A 376 -10.43 12.34 0.11
C ARG A 376 -10.77 12.25 -1.38
N PRO A 377 -11.25 11.08 -1.86
CA PRO A 377 -11.58 10.88 -3.27
C PRO A 377 -12.60 11.87 -3.84
N ASN A 378 -13.49 12.40 -3.02
CA ASN A 378 -14.54 13.32 -3.44
C ASN A 378 -14.07 14.77 -3.66
N VAL A 379 -12.84 15.14 -3.27
CA VAL A 379 -12.32 16.51 -3.42
C VAL A 379 -10.84 16.48 -3.82
N ILE A 380 -10.54 16.24 -5.10
CA ILE A 380 -9.16 16.17 -5.59
C ILE A 380 -8.66 17.56 -6.02
N PRO A 381 -7.51 18.06 -5.50
CA PRO A 381 -6.94 19.34 -5.92
C PRO A 381 -6.40 19.25 -7.37
N ARG A 382 -6.53 20.35 -8.12
CA ARG A 382 -6.01 20.47 -9.49
C ARG A 382 -4.75 21.36 -9.47
N ILE A 383 -3.58 20.73 -9.41
CA ILE A 383 -2.27 21.40 -9.35
C ILE A 383 -1.45 20.96 -10.56
N GLY A 384 -0.98 21.91 -11.36
CA GLY A 384 -0.19 21.62 -12.56
C GLY A 384 1.12 20.91 -12.23
N GLY A 385 1.44 19.84 -12.97
CA GLY A 385 2.66 19.05 -12.72
C GLY A 385 2.61 18.18 -11.46
N SER A 386 1.41 18.01 -10.86
CA SER A 386 1.23 17.12 -9.72
C SER A 386 0.96 15.68 -10.16
N ALA A 387 1.43 14.71 -9.38
CA ALA A 387 1.03 13.32 -9.52
C ALA A 387 0.11 12.90 -8.38
N ARG A 388 -0.90 12.09 -8.68
CA ARG A 388 -1.88 11.61 -7.70
C ARG A 388 -1.58 10.16 -7.31
N PHE A 389 -1.75 9.86 -6.03
CA PHE A 389 -1.46 8.56 -5.43
C PHE A 389 -2.59 8.17 -4.47
N ASN A 390 -3.42 7.21 -4.87
CA ASN A 390 -4.48 6.64 -4.04
C ASN A 390 -3.89 5.66 -3.04
N ILE A 391 -4.07 5.90 -1.74
CA ILE A 391 -3.81 4.91 -0.70
C ILE A 391 -4.82 3.77 -0.89
N SER A 392 -4.30 2.57 -1.15
CA SER A 392 -5.12 1.37 -1.26
C SER A 392 -5.63 0.95 0.12
N ALA A 393 -6.84 0.38 0.18
CA ALA A 393 -7.27 -0.34 1.36
C ALA A 393 -6.26 -1.45 1.69
N LEU A 394 -6.07 -1.75 2.98
CA LEU A 394 -5.16 -2.83 3.37
C LEU A 394 -5.64 -4.13 2.72
N ARG A 395 -4.73 -4.85 2.07
CA ARG A 395 -5.00 -6.20 1.58
C ARG A 395 -5.12 -7.17 2.73
N ASP A 396 -5.81 -8.28 2.51
CA ASP A 396 -5.96 -9.32 3.54
C ASP A 396 -4.59 -9.81 4.06
N ALA A 397 -3.57 -9.86 3.20
CA ALA A 397 -2.19 -10.17 3.59
C ALA A 397 -1.55 -9.10 4.50
N GLN A 398 -1.83 -7.81 4.28
CA GLN A 398 -1.35 -6.72 5.15
C GLN A 398 -2.11 -6.71 6.48
N VAL A 399 -3.43 -6.95 6.45
CA VAL A 399 -4.24 -7.12 7.66
C VAL A 399 -3.69 -8.30 8.47
N GLU A 400 -3.38 -9.41 7.81
CA GLU A 400 -2.73 -10.58 8.42
C GLU A 400 -1.38 -10.24 9.03
N GLU A 401 -0.48 -9.59 8.29
CA GLU A 401 0.86 -9.20 8.77
C GLU A 401 0.78 -8.31 10.02
N ILE A 402 -0.01 -7.24 9.96
CA ILE A 402 -0.22 -6.32 11.10
C ILE A 402 -0.84 -7.08 12.28
N SER A 403 -1.86 -7.90 12.02
CA SER A 403 -2.56 -8.62 13.09
C SER A 403 -1.66 -9.67 13.74
N LYS A 404 -0.88 -10.42 12.96
CA LYS A 404 0.09 -11.41 13.47
C LYS A 404 1.21 -10.75 14.29
N PHE A 405 1.64 -9.55 13.91
CA PHE A 405 2.61 -8.79 14.72
C PHE A 405 2.08 -8.50 16.13
N TYR A 406 0.80 -8.14 16.27
CA TYR A 406 0.22 -7.79 17.58
C TYR A 406 -0.37 -8.97 18.35
N LEU A 407 -0.84 -10.01 17.65
CA LEU A 407 -1.63 -11.11 18.22
C LEU A 407 -0.89 -12.45 18.22
N THR A 408 0.14 -12.62 17.40
CA THR A 408 0.87 -13.88 17.22
C THR A 408 -0.10 -15.04 16.92
N ASP A 409 -0.22 -16.02 17.82
CA ASP A 409 -1.06 -17.21 17.66
C ASP A 409 -2.56 -16.91 17.71
N GLN A 410 -2.97 -15.76 18.25
CA GLN A 410 -4.40 -15.37 18.37
C GLN A 410 -4.97 -14.80 17.06
N TYR A 411 -4.17 -14.72 15.99
CA TYR A 411 -4.59 -14.14 14.71
C TYR A 411 -5.85 -14.81 14.13
N TYR A 412 -5.92 -16.14 14.14
CA TYR A 412 -7.01 -16.85 13.47
C TYR A 412 -8.34 -16.74 14.23
N ASP A 413 -8.31 -16.66 15.56
CA ASP A 413 -9.52 -16.36 16.36
C ASP A 413 -9.99 -14.92 16.12
N PHE A 414 -9.05 -13.97 16.08
CA PHE A 414 -9.35 -12.59 15.66
C PHE A 414 -9.98 -12.55 14.26
N GLN A 415 -9.39 -13.23 13.28
CA GLN A 415 -9.93 -13.29 11.92
C GLN A 415 -11.32 -13.93 11.91
N HIS A 416 -11.56 -15.01 12.66
CA HIS A 416 -12.87 -15.63 12.75
C HIS A 416 -13.93 -14.66 13.28
N GLN A 417 -13.63 -13.96 14.39
CA GLN A 417 -14.55 -12.98 14.96
C GLN A 417 -14.79 -11.79 14.00
N LEU A 418 -13.81 -11.39 13.17
CA LEU A 418 -14.01 -10.35 12.15
C LEU A 418 -15.13 -10.75 11.20
N GLU A 419 -15.18 -12.01 10.78
CA GLU A 419 -16.16 -12.47 9.79
C GLU A 419 -17.52 -12.74 10.39
N VAL A 420 -17.54 -13.34 11.60
CA VAL A 420 -18.79 -13.56 12.34
C VAL A 420 -19.49 -12.23 12.60
N ASN A 421 -18.73 -11.19 12.92
CA ASN A 421 -19.25 -9.85 13.17
C ASN A 421 -19.40 -9.00 11.90
N GLY A 422 -19.02 -9.50 10.71
CA GLY A 422 -19.15 -8.74 9.46
C GLY A 422 -18.20 -7.54 9.33
N LEU A 423 -17.05 -7.56 9.99
CA LEU A 423 -16.09 -6.45 10.11
C LEU A 423 -14.89 -6.53 9.14
N ILE A 424 -14.99 -7.34 8.09
CA ILE A 424 -13.89 -7.55 7.13
C ILE A 424 -13.53 -6.24 6.44
N ASN A 425 -14.51 -5.47 5.97
CA ASN A 425 -14.26 -4.21 5.27
C ASN A 425 -13.62 -3.16 6.18
N GLU A 426 -14.07 -3.11 7.42
CA GLU A 426 -13.56 -2.24 8.49
C GLU A 426 -12.11 -2.60 8.81
N SER A 427 -11.75 -3.88 8.85
CA SER A 427 -10.37 -4.32 9.10
C SER A 427 -9.38 -3.89 8.02
N ARG A 428 -9.86 -3.51 6.82
CA ARG A 428 -9.01 -2.99 5.75
C ARG A 428 -8.70 -1.50 5.89
N ASN A 429 -9.33 -0.83 6.85
CA ASN A 429 -9.03 0.54 7.25
C ASN A 429 -8.06 0.52 8.45
N ILE A 430 -6.88 1.14 8.31
CA ILE A 430 -5.83 1.02 9.33
C ILE A 430 -6.27 1.53 10.71
N LEU A 431 -7.02 2.62 10.81
CA LEU A 431 -7.50 3.13 12.10
C LEU A 431 -8.47 2.14 12.77
N LEU A 432 -9.44 1.62 12.00
CA LEU A 432 -10.39 0.65 12.51
C LEU A 432 -9.72 -0.68 12.86
N LEU A 433 -8.73 -1.13 12.07
CA LEU A 433 -7.92 -2.29 12.40
C LEU A 433 -7.19 -2.11 13.73
N LEU A 434 -6.56 -0.96 13.96
CA LEU A 434 -5.91 -0.66 15.24
C LEU A 434 -6.92 -0.63 16.40
N PHE A 435 -8.12 -0.09 16.21
CA PHE A 435 -9.18 -0.17 17.23
C PHE A 435 -9.61 -1.61 17.52
N LEU A 436 -9.79 -2.42 16.48
CA LEU A 436 -10.16 -3.83 16.60
C LEU A 436 -9.09 -4.62 17.34
N LEU A 437 -7.81 -4.45 16.97
CA LEU A 437 -6.68 -5.07 17.66
C LEU A 437 -6.57 -4.61 19.11
N ALA A 438 -6.75 -3.32 19.38
CA ALA A 438 -6.68 -2.77 20.74
C ALA A 438 -7.80 -3.34 21.64
N LEU A 439 -9.02 -3.45 21.12
CA LEU A 439 -10.17 -4.01 21.84
C LEU A 439 -10.06 -5.52 22.02
N TYR A 440 -9.66 -6.24 20.97
CA TYR A 440 -9.48 -7.68 20.99
C TYR A 440 -8.36 -8.08 21.96
N LYS A 441 -7.19 -7.42 21.91
CA LYS A 441 -6.08 -7.68 22.84
C LYS A 441 -6.47 -7.45 24.30
N GLN A 442 -7.43 -6.57 24.58
CA GLN A 442 -7.91 -6.33 25.95
C GLN A 442 -8.93 -7.39 26.39
N ASN A 443 -9.89 -7.73 25.53
CA ASN A 443 -11.10 -8.44 25.95
C ASN A 443 -11.21 -9.87 25.39
N GLY A 444 -10.34 -10.27 24.47
CA GLY A 444 -10.46 -11.49 23.65
C GLY A 444 -11.71 -11.52 22.75
N ARG A 445 -12.43 -10.39 22.65
CA ARG A 445 -13.69 -10.27 21.92
C ARG A 445 -13.79 -8.96 21.16
N MET A 446 -14.34 -9.01 19.95
CA MET A 446 -14.62 -7.82 19.16
C MET A 446 -16.07 -7.35 19.30
N PRO A 447 -16.30 -6.03 19.26
CA PRO A 447 -17.64 -5.49 19.05
C PRO A 447 -18.21 -5.93 17.70
N GLN A 448 -19.53 -5.86 17.55
CA GLN A 448 -20.23 -6.37 16.37
C GLN A 448 -20.38 -5.37 15.22
N SER A 449 -20.04 -4.09 15.44
CA SER A 449 -20.27 -3.03 14.47
C SER A 449 -19.34 -1.84 14.69
N VAL A 450 -19.22 -0.98 13.67
CA VAL A 450 -18.46 0.27 13.76
C VAL A 450 -18.93 1.15 14.92
N SER A 451 -20.24 1.33 15.10
CA SER A 451 -20.77 2.16 16.18
C SER A 451 -20.36 1.64 17.56
N LYS A 452 -20.39 0.32 17.76
CA LYS A 452 -19.99 -0.36 18.99
C LYS A 452 -18.47 -0.34 19.19
N ILE A 453 -17.67 -0.41 18.11
CA ILE A 453 -16.23 -0.19 18.16
C ILE A 453 -15.92 1.20 18.70
N ILE A 454 -16.53 2.23 18.12
CA ILE A 454 -16.30 3.61 18.55
C ILE A 454 -16.80 3.84 19.96
N SER A 455 -17.98 3.33 20.32
CA SER A 455 -18.50 3.39 21.69
C SER A 455 -17.55 2.72 22.69
N ALA A 456 -16.98 1.56 22.37
CA ALA A 456 -16.02 0.87 23.22
C ALA A 456 -14.71 1.66 23.38
N ILE A 457 -14.19 2.27 22.31
CA ILE A 457 -13.02 3.16 22.36
C ILE A 457 -13.32 4.41 23.21
N THR A 458 -14.48 5.03 23.02
CA THR A 458 -14.94 6.17 23.82
C THR A 458 -15.09 5.78 25.30
N ALA A 459 -15.57 4.58 25.61
CA ALA A 459 -15.66 4.07 26.97
C ALA A 459 -14.27 3.88 27.63
N ARG A 460 -13.23 3.55 26.85
CA ARG A 460 -11.84 3.54 27.36
C ARG A 460 -11.36 4.96 27.67
N ALA A 461 -11.65 5.93 26.79
CA ALA A 461 -11.35 7.33 27.05
C ALA A 461 -12.09 7.85 28.30
N ALA A 462 -13.36 7.47 28.46
CA ALA A 462 -14.18 7.77 29.63
C ALA A 462 -13.56 7.23 30.92
N LYS A 463 -13.21 5.93 30.93
CA LYS A 463 -12.58 5.28 32.08
C LYS A 463 -11.28 5.98 32.46
N TRP A 464 -10.44 6.29 31.48
CA TRP A 464 -9.19 7.02 31.73
C TRP A 464 -9.43 8.43 32.30
N ASN A 465 -10.44 9.16 31.80
CA ASN A 465 -10.81 10.45 32.35
C ASN A 465 -11.31 10.32 33.80
N ASP A 466 -12.15 9.33 34.08
CA ASP A 466 -12.70 9.10 35.41
C ASP A 466 -11.62 8.64 36.41
N ASP A 467 -10.61 7.89 35.96
CA ASP A 467 -9.44 7.53 36.78
C ASP A 467 -8.62 8.77 37.20
N LYS A 468 -8.72 9.91 36.48
CA LYS A 468 -8.14 11.19 36.92
C LYS A 468 -8.92 11.85 38.06
N LEU A 469 -10.15 11.40 38.37
CA LEU A 469 -11.04 12.06 39.34
C LEU A 469 -10.49 12.12 40.78
N GLY A 470 -9.43 11.37 41.08
CA GLY A 470 -8.65 11.53 42.32
C GLY A 470 -7.97 12.90 42.46
N LYS A 471 -7.85 13.69 41.37
CA LYS A 471 -7.35 15.07 41.40
C LYS A 471 -8.51 16.04 41.68
N LYS A 472 -8.38 16.87 42.72
CA LYS A 472 -9.34 17.96 43.04
C LYS A 472 -9.63 18.77 41.76
N ASN A 473 -10.91 18.97 41.45
CA ASN A 473 -11.46 19.81 40.36
C ASN A 473 -11.55 19.20 38.94
N SER A 474 -11.51 17.89 38.79
CA SER A 474 -11.71 17.24 37.48
C SER A 474 -13.20 17.14 37.13
N ILE A 475 -13.52 17.37 35.85
CA ILE A 475 -14.89 17.32 35.32
C ILE A 475 -15.26 15.88 34.99
N SER A 476 -16.42 15.42 35.46
CA SER A 476 -16.90 14.06 35.19
C SER A 476 -17.09 13.81 33.69
N TRP A 477 -16.80 12.58 33.24
CA TRP A 477 -16.96 12.22 31.84
C TRP A 477 -18.38 12.48 31.30
N ARG A 478 -19.41 12.27 32.13
CA ARG A 478 -20.81 12.53 31.76
C ARG A 478 -21.04 13.96 31.28
N VAL A 479 -20.43 14.94 31.95
CA VAL A 479 -20.55 16.35 31.57
C VAL A 479 -19.76 16.64 30.29
N LEU A 480 -18.51 16.15 30.21
CA LEU A 480 -17.66 16.31 29.02
C LEU A 480 -18.29 15.72 27.77
N SER A 481 -18.83 14.50 27.88
CA SER A 481 -19.54 13.82 26.79
C SER A 481 -20.76 14.60 26.30
N GLY A 482 -21.47 15.29 27.21
CA GLY A 482 -22.59 16.17 26.83
C GLY A 482 -22.12 17.38 26.03
N CYS A 483 -21.04 18.04 26.46
CA CYS A 483 -20.43 19.15 25.73
C CYS A 483 -19.89 18.72 24.35
N LEU A 484 -19.19 17.59 24.28
CA LEU A 484 -18.74 17.01 23.01
C LEU A 484 -19.92 16.74 22.08
N GLY A 485 -21.04 16.23 22.63
CA GLY A 485 -22.28 16.02 21.88
C GLY A 485 -22.80 17.30 21.23
N GLU A 486 -22.95 18.38 22.00
CA GLU A 486 -23.48 19.64 21.47
C GLU A 486 -22.56 20.26 20.40
N ILE A 487 -21.24 20.20 20.59
CA ILE A 487 -20.27 20.66 19.59
C ILE A 487 -20.37 19.81 18.32
N ALA A 488 -20.43 18.48 18.45
CA ALA A 488 -20.53 17.56 17.33
C ALA A 488 -21.80 17.77 16.50
N TYR A 489 -22.93 17.93 17.19
CA TYR A 489 -24.21 18.21 16.56
C TYR A 489 -24.14 19.49 15.71
N GLU A 490 -23.59 20.58 16.27
CA GLU A 490 -23.50 21.86 15.55
C GLU A 490 -22.64 21.73 14.28
N ILE A 491 -21.47 21.09 14.39
CA ILE A 491 -20.57 20.85 13.24
C ILE A 491 -21.29 20.08 12.12
N CYS A 492 -22.04 19.02 12.48
CA CYS A 492 -22.83 18.27 11.51
C CYS A 492 -23.97 19.10 10.91
N ALA A 493 -24.68 19.88 11.73
CA ALA A 493 -25.81 20.70 11.29
C ALA A 493 -25.40 21.81 10.30
N THR A 494 -24.21 22.38 10.47
CA THR A 494 -23.68 23.43 9.60
C THR A 494 -22.86 22.90 8.41
N ASP A 495 -22.78 21.58 8.22
CA ASP A 495 -21.93 20.92 7.21
C ASP A 495 -20.48 21.37 7.27
N SER A 496 -20.00 21.67 8.48
CA SER A 496 -18.67 22.22 8.72
C SER A 496 -17.70 21.11 9.12
N SER A 497 -16.40 21.35 8.94
CA SER A 497 -15.33 20.47 9.45
C SER A 497 -14.87 20.85 10.86
N SER A 498 -15.21 22.05 11.33
CA SER A 498 -14.81 22.63 12.62
C SER A 498 -15.86 23.62 13.16
N LEU A 499 -15.65 24.11 14.39
CA LEU A 499 -16.49 25.10 15.07
C LEU A 499 -15.61 26.20 15.69
N SER A 500 -15.95 27.49 15.57
CA SER A 500 -15.16 28.55 16.22
C SER A 500 -15.32 28.53 17.75
N HIS A 501 -14.32 28.99 18.51
CA HIS A 501 -14.42 29.09 19.97
C HIS A 501 -15.53 30.05 20.39
N GLY A 502 -15.72 31.17 19.69
CA GLY A 502 -16.84 32.08 19.99
C GLY A 502 -18.18 31.37 19.92
N ARG A 503 -18.41 30.59 18.84
CA ARG A 503 -19.63 29.81 18.68
C ARG A 503 -19.72 28.67 19.69
N ALA A 504 -18.62 27.99 19.97
CA ALA A 504 -18.56 26.96 21.01
C ALA A 504 -18.85 27.55 22.40
N ALA A 505 -18.36 28.75 22.70
CA ALA A 505 -18.59 29.44 23.96
C ALA A 505 -20.06 29.82 24.13
N GLU A 506 -20.71 30.31 23.08
CA GLU A 506 -22.15 30.56 23.06
C GLU A 506 -22.94 29.28 23.39
N LEU A 507 -22.61 28.17 22.72
CA LEU A 507 -23.26 26.88 22.92
C LEU A 507 -23.03 26.33 24.33
N LEU A 508 -21.79 26.36 24.80
CA LEU A 508 -21.39 25.78 26.08
C LEU A 508 -21.84 26.62 27.28
N SER A 509 -21.98 27.94 27.16
CA SER A 509 -22.37 28.81 28.27
C SER A 509 -23.73 28.40 28.87
N GLY A 510 -24.73 28.18 28.01
CA GLY A 510 -26.04 27.71 28.46
C GLY A 510 -25.98 26.33 29.12
N PHE A 511 -25.20 25.41 28.54
CA PHE A 511 -25.02 24.06 29.06
C PHE A 511 -24.31 24.05 30.42
N ILE A 512 -23.25 24.85 30.59
CA ILE A 512 -22.49 24.96 31.85
C ILE A 512 -23.40 25.47 32.97
N ILE A 513 -24.16 26.54 32.73
CA ILE A 513 -25.12 27.10 33.72
C ILE A 513 -26.14 26.02 34.14
N GLU A 514 -26.67 25.24 33.19
CA GLU A 514 -27.59 24.14 33.48
C GLU A 514 -26.93 23.06 34.37
N GLN A 515 -25.67 22.69 34.09
CA GLN A 515 -24.96 21.66 34.87
C GLN A 515 -24.52 22.14 36.27
N GLU A 516 -24.18 23.42 36.43
CA GLU A 516 -23.91 24.04 37.73
C GLU A 516 -25.16 24.04 38.62
N GLN A 517 -26.31 24.42 38.07
CA GLN A 517 -27.60 24.37 38.79
C GLN A 517 -27.94 22.95 39.26
N ARG A 518 -27.55 21.94 38.48
CA ARG A 518 -27.67 20.51 38.83
C ARG A 518 -26.59 20.01 39.78
N ARG A 519 -25.62 20.86 40.16
CA ARG A 519 -24.45 20.50 41.00
C ARG A 519 -23.58 19.40 40.39
N MET A 520 -23.62 19.25 39.07
CA MET A 520 -22.73 18.35 38.31
C MET A 520 -21.38 19.02 37.99
N LEU A 521 -21.35 20.36 38.05
CA LEU A 521 -20.16 21.19 37.96
C LEU A 521 -20.01 22.04 39.22
N ALA A 522 -18.77 22.43 39.53
CA ALA A 522 -18.50 23.41 40.57
C ALA A 522 -19.00 24.79 40.13
N VAL A 523 -19.58 25.55 41.05
CA VAL A 523 -20.05 26.92 40.78
C VAL A 523 -18.87 27.79 40.36
N GLY A 524 -19.02 28.50 39.25
CA GLY A 524 -17.98 29.35 38.66
C GLY A 524 -17.10 28.64 37.63
N THR A 525 -17.51 27.48 37.11
CA THR A 525 -16.79 26.82 36.01
C THR A 525 -16.91 27.69 34.75
N THR A 526 -15.79 28.12 34.18
CA THR A 526 -15.77 28.94 32.98
C THR A 526 -15.82 28.10 31.70
N VAL A 527 -16.21 28.71 30.58
CA VAL A 527 -16.13 28.08 29.24
C VAL A 527 -14.69 27.63 28.95
N ASP A 528 -13.69 28.46 29.22
CA ASP A 528 -12.29 28.10 28.97
C ASP A 528 -11.85 26.87 29.77
N THR A 529 -12.29 26.77 31.03
CA THR A 529 -12.04 25.58 31.87
C THR A 529 -12.66 24.34 31.24
N MET A 530 -13.86 24.47 30.67
CA MET A 530 -14.53 23.37 29.97
C MET A 530 -13.80 23.00 28.67
N LEU A 531 -13.40 23.97 27.85
CA LEU A 531 -12.68 23.71 26.59
C LEU A 531 -11.36 22.98 26.84
N ILE A 532 -10.58 23.42 27.84
CA ILE A 532 -9.34 22.73 28.25
C ILE A 532 -9.65 21.28 28.66
N ALA A 533 -10.70 21.06 29.45
CA ALA A 533 -11.08 19.72 29.87
C ALA A 533 -11.55 18.83 28.69
N LEU A 534 -12.19 19.42 27.67
CA LEU A 534 -12.58 18.71 26.44
C LEU A 534 -11.36 18.34 25.60
N GLU A 535 -10.39 19.23 25.44
CA GLU A 535 -9.12 18.94 24.75
C GLU A 535 -8.32 17.85 25.47
N GLU A 536 -8.31 17.86 26.81
CA GLU A 536 -7.66 16.84 27.63
C GLU A 536 -8.23 15.43 27.46
N THR A 537 -9.41 15.27 26.83
CA THR A 537 -9.94 13.95 26.44
C THR A 537 -9.16 13.33 25.27
N GLY A 538 -8.47 14.15 24.47
CA GLY A 538 -7.81 13.76 23.24
C GLY A 538 -8.76 13.47 22.06
N LEU A 539 -10.07 13.64 22.22
CA LEU A 539 -11.07 13.43 21.17
C LEU A 539 -11.40 14.71 20.40
N LEU A 540 -11.26 15.85 21.07
CA LEU A 540 -11.39 17.19 20.50
C LEU A 540 -10.01 17.84 20.46
N ILE A 541 -9.74 18.58 19.39
CA ILE A 541 -8.50 19.33 19.22
C ILE A 541 -8.89 20.79 19.02
N ALA A 542 -8.29 21.68 19.81
CA ALA A 542 -8.40 23.12 19.63
C ALA A 542 -7.18 23.67 18.90
N ASN A 543 -7.41 24.54 17.93
CA ASN A 543 -6.35 25.19 17.17
C ASN A 543 -6.85 26.51 16.56
N ASN A 544 -6.07 27.60 16.69
CA ASN A 544 -6.29 28.88 15.99
C ASN A 544 -7.73 29.41 16.03
N ASP A 545 -8.33 29.42 17.22
CA ASP A 545 -9.72 29.82 17.46
C ASP A 545 -10.82 28.82 17.05
N HIS A 546 -10.46 27.58 16.71
CA HIS A 546 -11.40 26.56 16.24
C HIS A 546 -11.24 25.22 16.97
N LEU A 547 -12.35 24.50 17.06
CA LEU A 547 -12.48 23.16 17.61
C LEU A 547 -12.83 22.18 16.49
N TYR A 548 -12.16 21.03 16.46
CA TYR A 548 -12.53 19.93 15.58
C TYR A 548 -12.34 18.60 16.29
N PHE A 549 -13.14 17.61 15.89
CA PHE A 549 -12.92 16.24 16.34
C PHE A 549 -11.66 15.69 15.67
N TRP A 550 -10.89 14.90 16.41
CA TRP A 550 -9.74 14.20 15.86
C TRP A 550 -10.10 13.42 14.59
N HIS A 551 -11.22 12.69 14.65
CA HIS A 551 -11.65 11.85 13.56
C HIS A 551 -13.17 11.94 13.38
N ARG A 552 -13.63 11.86 12.12
CA ARG A 552 -15.05 11.92 11.75
C ARG A 552 -15.90 10.84 12.45
N LEU A 553 -15.29 9.71 12.80
CA LEU A 553 -15.97 8.65 13.56
C LEU A 553 -16.40 9.12 14.96
N PHE A 554 -15.57 9.92 15.66
CA PHE A 554 -15.95 10.50 16.95
C PHE A 554 -16.96 11.63 16.79
N LEU A 555 -16.80 12.48 15.76
CA LEU A 555 -17.81 13.48 15.41
C LEU A 555 -19.19 12.83 15.25
N ASN A 556 -19.30 11.79 14.42
CA ASN A 556 -20.55 11.08 14.20
C ASN A 556 -21.09 10.42 15.47
N HIS A 557 -20.21 9.85 16.31
CA HIS A 557 -20.59 9.24 17.57
C HIS A 557 -21.21 10.24 18.55
N PHE A 558 -20.51 11.35 18.81
CA PHE A 558 -21.01 12.39 19.72
C PHE A 558 -22.21 13.14 19.15
N ALA A 559 -22.27 13.36 17.84
CA ALA A 559 -23.47 13.90 17.18
C ALA A 559 -24.67 12.96 17.39
N GLY A 560 -24.46 11.64 17.31
CA GLY A 560 -25.47 10.64 17.64
C GLY A 560 -25.92 10.69 19.10
N LEU A 561 -25.02 10.93 20.06
CA LEU A 561 -25.37 11.09 21.49
C LEU A 561 -26.18 12.37 21.76
N ALA A 562 -25.82 13.49 21.12
CA ALA A 562 -26.61 14.72 21.21
C ALA A 562 -27.97 14.56 20.55
N LEU A 563 -28.03 13.92 19.38
CA LEU A 563 -29.28 13.60 18.70
C LEU A 563 -30.17 12.70 19.57
N THR A 564 -29.58 11.73 20.29
CA THR A 564 -30.29 10.90 21.29
C THR A 564 -30.96 11.77 22.35
N THR A 565 -30.21 12.74 22.90
CA THR A 565 -30.71 13.63 23.96
C THR A 565 -31.82 14.55 23.46
N ARG A 566 -31.68 15.09 22.24
CA ARG A 566 -32.68 15.96 21.62
C ARG A 566 -33.94 15.19 21.24
N PHE A 567 -33.78 14.00 20.67
CA PHE A 567 -34.88 13.11 20.33
C PHE A 567 -35.72 12.75 21.56
N CYS A 568 -35.08 12.41 22.69
CA CYS A 568 -35.78 12.14 23.95
C CYS A 568 -36.54 13.35 24.53
N LYS A 569 -36.17 14.59 24.16
CA LYS A 569 -36.88 15.82 24.55
C LYS A 569 -38.00 16.16 23.57
N GLU A 570 -37.73 16.03 22.26
CA GLU A 570 -38.62 16.42 21.18
C GLU A 570 -38.45 15.49 19.96
N ASN A 571 -39.44 14.60 19.76
CA ASN A 571 -39.41 13.60 18.69
C ASN A 571 -39.33 14.21 17.27
N SER A 572 -39.92 15.38 17.04
CA SER A 572 -39.99 16.04 15.72
C SER A 572 -38.64 16.50 15.17
N SER A 573 -37.60 16.58 16.00
CA SER A 573 -36.26 17.05 15.60
C SER A 573 -35.60 16.21 14.50
N LEU A 574 -36.02 14.96 14.32
CA LEU A 574 -35.41 14.02 13.39
C LEU A 574 -36.02 14.04 11.98
N GLU A 575 -37.25 14.52 11.80
CA GLU A 575 -38.00 14.39 10.53
C GLU A 575 -37.31 15.03 9.33
N ASN A 576 -36.60 16.14 9.54
CA ASN A 576 -35.85 16.81 8.48
C ASN A 576 -34.47 16.16 8.25
N LEU A 577 -33.84 15.66 9.30
CA LEU A 577 -32.45 15.15 9.26
C LEU A 577 -32.35 13.80 8.56
N VAL A 578 -33.39 12.96 8.60
CA VAL A 578 -33.40 11.62 7.99
C VAL A 578 -33.23 11.63 6.47
N MET A 579 -33.52 12.77 5.83
CA MET A 579 -33.41 12.95 4.38
C MET A 579 -32.01 13.41 3.95
N GLU A 580 -31.14 13.80 4.89
CA GLU A 580 -29.81 14.31 4.61
C GLU A 580 -28.74 13.22 4.82
N GLU A 581 -27.97 12.90 3.77
CA GLU A 581 -26.95 11.82 3.79
C GLU A 581 -25.90 12.01 4.92
N ARG A 582 -25.52 13.26 5.22
CA ARG A 582 -24.55 13.57 6.28
C ARG A 582 -24.98 13.08 7.68
N TRP A 583 -26.28 12.88 7.90
CA TRP A 583 -26.84 12.43 9.18
C TRP A 583 -27.00 10.92 9.29
N GLU A 584 -26.76 10.14 8.23
CA GLU A 584 -26.92 8.67 8.25
C GLU A 584 -26.10 8.02 9.38
N VAL A 585 -24.80 8.30 9.44
CA VAL A 585 -23.91 7.70 10.45
C VAL A 585 -24.23 8.21 11.88
N PRO A 586 -24.48 9.52 12.12
CA PRO A 586 -25.01 9.99 13.39
C PRO A 586 -26.32 9.31 13.83
N ILE A 587 -27.27 9.08 12.92
CA ILE A 587 -28.54 8.39 13.21
C ILE A 587 -28.30 6.92 13.58
N ILE A 588 -27.41 6.23 12.87
CA ILE A 588 -26.98 4.86 13.22
C ILE A 588 -26.36 4.84 14.62
N SER A 589 -25.46 5.78 14.92
CA SER A 589 -24.84 5.88 16.25
C SER A 589 -25.85 6.23 17.34
N MET A 590 -26.83 7.09 17.06
CA MET A 590 -27.93 7.40 17.98
C MET A 590 -28.73 6.14 18.32
N CYS A 591 -29.06 5.33 17.33
CA CYS A 591 -29.81 4.08 17.54
C CYS A 591 -29.07 3.10 18.45
N SER A 592 -27.73 3.05 18.36
CA SER A 592 -26.92 2.22 19.27
C SER A 592 -26.98 2.64 20.74
N ALA A 593 -27.33 3.91 21.02
CA ALA A 593 -27.39 4.48 22.36
C ALA A 593 -28.81 4.54 22.95
N LEU A 594 -29.85 4.46 22.11
CA LEU A 594 -31.24 4.46 22.55
C LEU A 594 -31.61 3.13 23.23
N PRO A 595 -32.45 3.14 24.28
CA PRO A 595 -32.96 1.89 24.86
C PRO A 595 -33.93 1.17 23.93
N GLU A 596 -34.67 1.92 23.09
CA GLU A 596 -35.64 1.42 22.12
C GLU A 596 -35.67 2.36 20.91
N ILE A 597 -35.80 1.83 19.69
CA ILE A 597 -35.70 2.63 18.44
C ILE A 597 -37.00 2.70 17.62
N SER A 598 -38.16 2.29 18.15
CA SER A 598 -39.43 2.27 17.40
C SER A 598 -39.77 3.60 16.74
N ALA A 599 -39.70 4.70 17.48
CA ALA A 599 -40.06 6.02 16.95
C ALA A 599 -39.11 6.47 15.82
N VAL A 600 -37.83 6.09 15.89
CA VAL A 600 -36.84 6.35 14.83
C VAL A 600 -37.17 5.52 13.58
N ILE A 601 -37.43 4.23 13.74
CA ILE A 601 -37.80 3.34 12.63
C ILE A 601 -39.09 3.81 11.93
N ALA A 602 -40.07 4.30 12.68
CA ALA A 602 -41.30 4.87 12.11
C ALA A 602 -41.03 6.09 11.20
N MET A 603 -40.04 6.93 11.55
CA MET A 603 -39.63 8.09 10.73
C MET A 603 -38.84 7.66 9.50
N LEU A 604 -38.07 6.56 9.61
CA LEU A 604 -37.29 5.97 8.52
C LEU A 604 -38.10 5.08 7.55
N LYS A 605 -39.44 5.17 7.55
CA LYS A 605 -40.30 4.35 6.67
C LYS A 605 -40.02 4.49 5.17
N LYS A 606 -39.39 5.59 4.75
CA LYS A 606 -38.93 5.85 3.37
C LYS A 606 -37.41 5.77 3.23
N ARG A 607 -36.74 5.15 4.21
CA ARG A 607 -35.29 4.97 4.30
C ARG A 607 -34.95 3.53 4.76
N LEU A 608 -35.50 2.50 4.09
CA LEU A 608 -35.38 1.06 4.38
C LEU A 608 -33.95 0.64 4.75
N TRP A 609 -32.95 1.03 3.97
CA TRP A 609 -31.56 0.60 4.23
C TRP A 609 -31.01 1.18 5.52
N LEU A 610 -31.32 2.45 5.79
CA LEU A 610 -30.95 3.11 7.04
C LEU A 610 -31.71 2.49 8.23
N ALA A 611 -33.01 2.21 8.06
CA ALA A 611 -33.84 1.53 9.06
C ALA A 611 -33.29 0.13 9.41
N ALA A 612 -32.91 -0.64 8.39
CA ALA A 612 -32.32 -1.96 8.54
C ALA A 612 -30.94 -1.91 9.24
N TYR A 613 -30.13 -0.90 8.92
CA TYR A 613 -28.87 -0.64 9.62
C TYR A 613 -29.14 -0.32 11.10
N CYS A 614 -30.06 0.61 11.39
CA CYS A 614 -30.44 0.96 12.76
C CYS A 614 -30.93 -0.25 13.57
N LEU A 615 -31.74 -1.14 12.97
CA LEU A 615 -32.19 -2.39 13.59
C LEU A 615 -31.05 -3.39 13.83
N SER A 616 -30.05 -3.42 12.94
CA SER A 616 -28.87 -4.28 13.10
C SER A 616 -27.98 -3.80 14.26
N GLU A 617 -27.91 -2.48 14.46
CA GLU A 617 -27.22 -1.91 15.61
C GLU A 617 -27.95 -2.16 16.93
N ASN A 618 -29.27 -1.92 16.93
CA ASN A 618 -30.13 -2.07 18.10
C ASN A 618 -31.44 -2.80 17.74
N PRO A 619 -31.58 -4.07 18.14
CA PRO A 619 -32.76 -4.87 17.79
C PRO A 619 -34.00 -4.56 18.65
N VAL A 620 -33.91 -3.67 19.64
CA VAL A 620 -35.03 -3.32 20.55
C VAL A 620 -35.97 -2.33 19.84
N CYS A 621 -37.00 -2.88 19.21
CA CYS A 621 -38.02 -2.17 18.45
C CYS A 621 -39.38 -2.87 18.61
N SER A 622 -40.47 -2.13 18.49
CA SER A 622 -41.82 -2.68 18.52
C SER A 622 -41.98 -3.69 17.38
N GLN A 623 -42.57 -4.84 17.69
CA GLN A 623 -42.63 -5.96 16.75
C GLN A 623 -43.31 -5.56 15.43
N GLY A 624 -44.35 -4.71 15.47
CA GLY A 624 -45.05 -4.26 14.26
C GLY A 624 -44.17 -3.47 13.29
N LEU A 625 -43.32 -2.56 13.78
CA LEU A 625 -42.41 -1.79 12.93
C LEU A 625 -41.22 -2.65 12.47
N LYS A 626 -40.70 -3.49 13.37
CA LYS A 626 -39.64 -4.45 13.05
C LYS A 626 -40.10 -5.41 11.94
N ASP A 627 -41.31 -5.93 12.07
CA ASP A 627 -41.97 -6.78 11.08
C ASP A 627 -42.16 -6.09 9.73
N GLN A 628 -42.48 -4.78 9.72
CA GLN A 628 -42.59 -4.00 8.49
C GLN A 628 -41.24 -3.90 7.76
N VAL A 629 -40.17 -3.56 8.49
CA VAL A 629 -38.82 -3.48 7.89
C VAL A 629 -38.36 -4.85 7.41
N ILE A 630 -38.55 -5.90 8.22
CA ILE A 630 -38.21 -7.28 7.86
C ILE A 630 -39.02 -7.76 6.64
N ALA A 631 -40.32 -7.45 6.57
CA ALA A 631 -41.16 -7.78 5.43
C ALA A 631 -40.72 -7.04 4.16
N ALA A 632 -40.36 -5.75 4.26
CA ALA A 632 -39.83 -4.98 3.14
C ALA A 632 -38.47 -5.52 2.67
N LEU A 633 -37.57 -5.90 3.59
CA LEU A 633 -36.32 -6.59 3.23
C LEU A 633 -36.59 -7.94 2.55
N ALA A 634 -37.54 -8.72 3.06
CA ALA A 634 -37.94 -9.98 2.46
C ALA A 634 -38.48 -9.78 1.03
N GLU A 635 -39.29 -8.74 0.80
CA GLU A 635 -39.74 -8.36 -0.55
C GLU A 635 -38.54 -8.02 -1.45
N LYS A 636 -37.54 -7.28 -0.94
CA LYS A 636 -36.32 -6.94 -1.68
C LYS A 636 -35.41 -8.12 -1.98
N THR A 637 -35.57 -9.27 -1.33
CA THR A 637 -34.92 -10.52 -1.78
C THR A 637 -35.47 -11.00 -3.13
N GLY A 638 -36.64 -10.52 -3.56
CA GLY A 638 -37.20 -10.76 -4.88
C GLY A 638 -36.83 -9.72 -5.95
N SER A 639 -35.98 -8.73 -5.62
CA SER A 639 -35.59 -7.65 -6.54
C SER A 639 -34.90 -8.20 -7.79
N PRO A 640 -35.14 -7.62 -8.99
CA PRO A 640 -34.35 -7.93 -10.19
C PRO A 640 -32.88 -7.48 -10.09
N VAL A 641 -32.54 -6.62 -9.12
CA VAL A 641 -31.19 -6.07 -8.93
C VAL A 641 -30.42 -6.95 -7.92
N SER A 642 -29.41 -7.70 -8.36
CA SER A 642 -28.64 -8.61 -7.48
C SER A 642 -27.99 -7.86 -6.32
N GLY A 643 -27.46 -6.65 -6.55
CA GLY A 643 -26.91 -5.80 -5.48
C GLY A 643 -27.93 -5.48 -4.37
N VAL A 644 -29.20 -5.28 -4.73
CA VAL A 644 -30.30 -5.04 -3.78
C VAL A 644 -30.66 -6.31 -3.01
N ARG A 645 -30.75 -7.46 -3.70
CA ARG A 645 -31.00 -8.76 -3.05
C ARG A 645 -29.92 -9.09 -2.04
N LYS A 646 -28.65 -8.99 -2.43
CA LYS A 646 -27.49 -9.27 -1.56
C LYS A 646 -27.49 -8.37 -0.33
N ARG A 647 -27.78 -7.06 -0.51
CA ARG A 647 -27.91 -6.11 0.60
C ARG A 647 -29.07 -6.48 1.52
N ALA A 648 -30.23 -6.87 0.98
CA ALA A 648 -31.39 -7.30 1.75
C ALA A 648 -31.09 -8.55 2.58
N VAL A 649 -30.49 -9.58 1.98
CA VAL A 649 -30.09 -10.80 2.69
C VAL A 649 -29.06 -10.47 3.77
N SER A 650 -28.05 -9.65 3.48
CA SER A 650 -27.06 -9.22 4.48
C SER A 650 -27.71 -8.57 5.70
N TYR A 651 -28.74 -7.74 5.52
CA TYR A 651 -29.46 -7.14 6.64
C TYR A 651 -30.36 -8.15 7.39
N LEU A 652 -31.01 -9.07 6.67
CA LEU A 652 -31.76 -10.15 7.30
C LEU A 652 -30.86 -11.03 8.17
N GLN A 653 -29.59 -11.20 7.78
CA GLN A 653 -28.58 -11.94 8.55
C GLN A 653 -28.12 -11.19 9.80
N SER A 654 -28.00 -9.85 9.73
CA SER A 654 -27.49 -9.03 10.83
C SER A 654 -28.54 -8.66 11.87
N ILE A 655 -29.82 -8.58 11.48
CA ILE A 655 -30.92 -8.27 12.39
C ILE A 655 -31.19 -9.49 13.29
N ALA A 656 -30.94 -9.34 14.58
CA ALA A 656 -31.23 -10.35 15.59
C ALA A 656 -32.75 -10.47 15.82
N ASP A 657 -33.43 -11.24 14.96
CA ASP A 657 -34.85 -11.56 15.07
C ASP A 657 -35.14 -12.99 14.58
N PRO A 658 -35.91 -13.81 15.33
CA PRO A 658 -36.29 -15.16 14.90
C PRO A 658 -37.02 -15.19 13.55
N LYS A 659 -37.81 -14.16 13.24
CA LYS A 659 -38.55 -14.09 11.98
C LYS A 659 -37.62 -13.92 10.77
N CYS A 660 -36.46 -13.27 10.94
CA CYS A 660 -35.45 -13.24 9.89
C CYS A 660 -34.97 -14.66 9.56
N ALA A 661 -34.70 -15.49 10.57
CA ALA A 661 -34.30 -16.88 10.37
C ALA A 661 -35.43 -17.70 9.72
N GLU A 662 -36.69 -17.48 10.11
CA GLU A 662 -37.85 -18.12 9.47
C GLU A 662 -38.02 -17.71 7.99
N ILE A 663 -37.82 -16.42 7.69
CA ILE A 663 -37.84 -15.91 6.32
C ILE A 663 -36.72 -16.56 5.53
N LEU A 664 -35.48 -16.54 6.01
CA LEU A 664 -34.32 -17.16 5.36
C LEU A 664 -34.53 -18.66 5.12
N LEU A 665 -35.13 -19.39 6.08
CA LEU A 665 -35.53 -20.79 5.90
C LEU A 665 -36.65 -20.94 4.86
N GLY A 666 -37.56 -19.97 4.79
CA GLY A 666 -38.65 -19.92 3.84
C GLY A 666 -38.21 -19.67 2.40
N LEU A 667 -37.10 -18.94 2.18
CA LEU A 667 -36.59 -18.61 0.85
C LEU A 667 -36.33 -19.85 -0.01
N PHE A 668 -35.95 -20.98 0.59
CA PHE A 668 -35.75 -22.25 -0.10
C PHE A 668 -37.04 -22.87 -0.68
N ASN A 669 -38.23 -22.38 -0.27
CA ASN A 669 -39.51 -22.82 -0.82
C ASN A 669 -40.17 -21.77 -1.73
N THR A 670 -39.78 -20.49 -1.61
CA THR A 670 -40.53 -19.37 -2.19
C THR A 670 -39.73 -18.55 -3.21
N VAL A 671 -38.41 -18.50 -3.09
CA VAL A 671 -37.56 -17.62 -3.91
C VAL A 671 -36.94 -18.38 -5.07
N ARG A 672 -36.83 -17.68 -6.21
CA ARG A 672 -36.35 -18.23 -7.49
C ARG A 672 -34.90 -17.86 -7.82
N TYR A 673 -34.22 -17.09 -6.97
CA TYR A 673 -32.87 -16.60 -7.22
C TYR A 673 -31.85 -17.37 -6.37
N ASP A 674 -30.86 -17.95 -7.05
CA ASP A 674 -29.87 -18.82 -6.41
C ASP A 674 -28.90 -18.05 -5.52
N ASP A 675 -28.56 -16.80 -5.86
CA ASP A 675 -27.67 -15.97 -5.04
C ASP A 675 -28.22 -15.72 -3.62
N VAL A 676 -29.55 -15.55 -3.53
CA VAL A 676 -30.28 -15.38 -2.27
C VAL A 676 -30.26 -16.65 -1.43
N THR A 677 -30.59 -17.81 -2.02
CA THR A 677 -30.61 -19.10 -1.31
C THR A 677 -29.19 -19.51 -0.89
N MET A 678 -28.18 -19.26 -1.73
CA MET A 678 -26.77 -19.45 -1.40
C MET A 678 -26.37 -18.61 -0.18
N MET A 679 -26.65 -17.31 -0.18
CA MET A 679 -26.35 -16.44 0.97
C MET A 679 -27.10 -16.85 2.24
N ALA A 680 -28.32 -17.40 2.12
CA ALA A 680 -29.10 -17.85 3.27
C ALA A 680 -28.48 -19.06 3.99
N LEU A 681 -27.74 -19.95 3.30
CA LEU A 681 -27.22 -21.21 3.86
C LEU A 681 -26.35 -21.01 5.13
N PRO A 682 -25.27 -20.18 5.13
CA PRO A 682 -24.47 -19.98 6.34
C PRO A 682 -25.27 -19.33 7.48
N ALA A 683 -26.25 -18.49 7.14
CA ALA A 683 -27.04 -17.77 8.13
C ALA A 683 -28.02 -18.68 8.88
N ILE A 684 -28.68 -19.60 8.17
CA ILE A 684 -29.57 -20.58 8.82
C ILE A 684 -28.77 -21.61 9.63
N ALA A 685 -27.54 -21.96 9.21
CA ALA A 685 -26.66 -22.85 9.95
C ALA A 685 -26.29 -22.28 11.33
N ARG A 686 -26.08 -20.96 11.42
CA ARG A 686 -25.79 -20.27 12.69
C ARG A 686 -26.94 -20.31 13.70
N THR A 687 -28.19 -20.37 13.25
CA THR A 687 -29.37 -20.06 14.08
C THR A 687 -30.32 -21.23 14.31
N ALA A 688 -30.43 -22.18 13.39
CA ALA A 688 -31.48 -23.21 13.41
C ALA A 688 -30.94 -24.62 13.07
N PRO A 689 -30.05 -25.19 13.90
CA PRO A 689 -29.13 -26.24 13.48
C PRO A 689 -29.81 -27.50 12.92
N LEU A 690 -30.91 -28.00 13.50
CA LEU A 690 -31.51 -29.27 13.03
C LEU A 690 -32.27 -29.12 11.70
N ARG A 691 -33.09 -28.07 11.54
CA ARG A 691 -33.84 -27.84 10.29
C ARG A 691 -32.91 -27.33 9.20
N ALA A 692 -31.98 -26.44 9.56
CA ALA A 692 -30.95 -25.96 8.65
C ALA A 692 -30.08 -27.13 8.17
N ARG A 693 -29.69 -28.06 9.05
CA ARG A 693 -28.91 -29.24 8.65
C ARG A 693 -29.61 -30.07 7.60
N LYS A 694 -30.92 -30.34 7.75
CA LYS A 694 -31.70 -31.05 6.70
C LYS A 694 -31.69 -30.32 5.37
N ILE A 695 -31.78 -28.98 5.37
CA ILE A 695 -31.72 -28.17 4.14
C ILE A 695 -30.31 -28.25 3.55
N ILE A 696 -29.26 -28.10 4.35
CA ILE A 696 -27.86 -28.16 3.92
C ILE A 696 -27.54 -29.55 3.36
N ASP A 697 -27.98 -30.62 4.02
CA ASP A 697 -27.81 -32.00 3.55
C ASP A 697 -28.56 -32.23 2.23
N ALA A 698 -29.74 -31.62 2.05
CA ALA A 698 -30.47 -31.68 0.78
C ALA A 698 -29.75 -30.91 -0.36
N HIS A 699 -28.88 -29.96 -0.02
CA HIS A 699 -28.07 -29.18 -0.96
C HIS A 699 -26.59 -29.57 -0.91
N ILE A 700 -26.25 -30.73 -0.33
CA ILE A 700 -24.85 -31.10 -0.10
C ILE A 700 -24.07 -31.26 -1.40
N ASP A 701 -24.78 -31.65 -2.46
CA ASP A 701 -24.25 -31.81 -3.81
C ASP A 701 -24.66 -30.65 -4.76
N TRP A 702 -25.09 -29.49 -4.22
CA TRP A 702 -25.44 -28.31 -5.02
C TRP A 702 -24.20 -27.64 -5.61
N ASP A 703 -24.02 -27.71 -6.94
CA ASP A 703 -22.80 -27.28 -7.66
C ASP A 703 -23.12 -26.29 -8.79
N GLU A 704 -23.75 -25.19 -8.43
CA GLU A 704 -23.82 -23.99 -9.27
C GLU A 704 -22.63 -23.09 -9.00
N SER A 705 -21.84 -22.85 -10.05
CA SER A 705 -20.72 -21.91 -10.02
C SER A 705 -21.02 -20.73 -10.95
N ASP A 706 -21.16 -19.54 -10.39
CA ASP A 706 -21.01 -18.32 -11.17
C ASP A 706 -19.55 -17.86 -11.07
N PHE A 707 -18.79 -18.07 -12.15
CA PHE A 707 -17.39 -17.69 -12.22
C PHE A 707 -17.17 -16.19 -11.92
N PHE A 708 -18.12 -15.33 -12.29
CA PHE A 708 -17.96 -13.88 -12.16
C PHE A 708 -18.14 -13.35 -10.73
N GLN A 709 -18.78 -14.12 -9.84
CA GLN A 709 -19.11 -13.67 -8.48
C GLN A 709 -18.08 -14.08 -7.43
N TRP A 710 -16.99 -14.76 -7.80
CA TRP A 710 -15.94 -15.24 -6.89
C TRP A 710 -16.46 -16.10 -5.71
N ARG A 711 -17.67 -16.63 -5.83
CA ARG A 711 -18.32 -17.51 -4.84
C ARG A 711 -19.18 -18.53 -5.57
N SER A 712 -19.33 -19.70 -4.98
CA SER A 712 -20.15 -20.80 -5.50
C SER A 712 -21.15 -21.27 -4.47
N SER A 713 -22.18 -21.97 -4.92
CA SER A 713 -23.08 -22.73 -4.04
C SER A 713 -22.30 -23.62 -3.05
N GLN A 714 -21.31 -24.40 -3.51
CA GLN A 714 -20.48 -25.25 -2.63
C GLN A 714 -19.67 -24.46 -1.59
N SER A 715 -19.23 -23.25 -1.91
CA SER A 715 -18.58 -22.35 -0.93
C SER A 715 -19.54 -22.02 0.21
N TYR A 716 -20.81 -21.73 -0.09
CA TYR A 716 -21.82 -21.43 0.91
C TYR A 716 -22.27 -22.69 1.68
N VAL A 717 -22.37 -23.84 1.02
CA VAL A 717 -22.65 -25.14 1.67
C VAL A 717 -21.57 -25.48 2.67
N THR A 718 -20.29 -25.35 2.31
CA THR A 718 -19.17 -25.67 3.22
C THR A 718 -18.99 -24.65 4.33
N GLU A 719 -19.21 -23.36 4.06
CA GLU A 719 -19.29 -22.36 5.13
C GLU A 719 -20.42 -22.72 6.12
N ALA A 720 -21.58 -23.15 5.64
CA ALA A 720 -22.67 -23.62 6.48
C ALA A 720 -22.33 -24.90 7.27
N LEU A 721 -21.64 -25.86 6.65
CA LEU A 721 -21.19 -27.11 7.30
C LEU A 721 -20.18 -26.84 8.43
N SER A 722 -19.37 -25.77 8.33
CA SER A 722 -18.36 -25.44 9.33
C SER A 722 -18.92 -25.16 10.73
N TYR A 723 -20.22 -24.83 10.83
CA TYR A 723 -20.91 -24.62 12.10
C TYR A 723 -21.28 -25.90 12.85
N TYR A 724 -21.08 -27.09 12.27
CA TYR A 724 -21.45 -28.39 12.87
C TYR A 724 -20.24 -29.15 13.46
N GLY A 725 -19.19 -28.43 13.85
CA GLY A 725 -18.00 -29.01 14.49
C GLY A 725 -17.25 -30.00 13.59
N GLU A 726 -16.56 -30.96 14.21
CA GLU A 726 -15.70 -31.91 13.50
C GLU A 726 -16.44 -32.74 12.43
N GLU A 727 -17.68 -33.16 12.71
CA GLU A 727 -18.52 -33.87 11.74
C GLU A 727 -18.77 -33.03 10.49
N GLY A 728 -19.00 -31.72 10.67
CA GLY A 728 -19.09 -30.75 9.58
C GLY A 728 -17.80 -30.69 8.76
N TYR A 729 -16.63 -30.67 9.41
CA TYR A 729 -15.32 -30.61 8.74
C TYR A 729 -14.94 -31.90 8.01
N LEU A 730 -15.29 -33.07 8.55
CA LEU A 730 -15.17 -34.35 7.83
C LEU A 730 -16.06 -34.34 6.58
N GLN A 731 -17.28 -33.83 6.69
CA GLN A 731 -18.17 -33.67 5.54
C GLN A 731 -17.63 -32.66 4.52
N ILE A 732 -17.03 -31.54 4.97
CA ILE A 732 -16.34 -30.58 4.10
C ILE A 732 -15.20 -31.28 3.35
N ALA A 733 -14.37 -32.09 4.01
CA ALA A 733 -13.31 -32.85 3.33
C ALA A 733 -13.89 -33.81 2.28
N GLY A 734 -15.00 -34.49 2.59
CA GLY A 734 -15.72 -35.35 1.66
C GLY A 734 -16.26 -34.59 0.43
N ASN A 735 -16.91 -33.45 0.66
CA ASN A 735 -17.38 -32.55 -0.40
C ASN A 735 -16.21 -32.00 -1.21
N TRP A 736 -15.11 -31.65 -0.55
CA TRP A 736 -13.90 -31.20 -1.21
C TRP A 736 -13.38 -32.29 -2.13
N GLY A 737 -13.43 -33.56 -1.75
CA GLY A 737 -13.12 -34.70 -2.62
C GLY A 737 -14.04 -34.90 -3.83
N LYS A 738 -15.27 -34.35 -3.80
CA LYS A 738 -16.24 -34.44 -4.92
C LYS A 738 -16.17 -33.26 -5.87
N PHE A 739 -16.12 -32.04 -5.34
CA PHE A 739 -16.22 -30.79 -6.10
C PHE A 739 -14.85 -30.11 -6.19
N SER A 740 -14.63 -29.35 -7.26
CA SER A 740 -13.37 -28.62 -7.40
C SER A 740 -13.48 -27.47 -8.41
N HIS A 741 -13.55 -26.27 -7.87
CA HIS A 741 -13.42 -25.03 -8.62
C HIS A 741 -12.79 -23.95 -7.71
N ALA A 742 -12.20 -22.91 -8.28
CA ALA A 742 -11.30 -22.00 -7.55
C ALA A 742 -11.92 -21.34 -6.30
N PRO A 743 -13.15 -20.74 -6.37
CA PRO A 743 -13.79 -20.17 -5.18
C PRO A 743 -13.99 -21.15 -4.03
N PHE A 744 -14.34 -22.41 -4.33
CA PHE A 744 -14.60 -23.42 -3.32
C PHE A 744 -13.31 -23.92 -2.66
N ASN A 745 -12.27 -24.14 -3.45
CA ASN A 745 -10.96 -24.51 -2.95
C ASN A 745 -10.42 -23.45 -1.96
N TYR A 746 -10.60 -22.17 -2.31
CA TYR A 746 -10.22 -21.06 -1.44
C TYR A 746 -11.05 -21.03 -0.13
N THR A 747 -12.37 -21.21 -0.21
CA THR A 747 -13.24 -21.29 0.97
C THR A 747 -12.86 -22.45 1.88
N CYS A 748 -12.68 -23.66 1.34
CA CYS A 748 -12.28 -24.84 2.12
C CYS A 748 -10.95 -24.60 2.84
N LYS A 749 -9.93 -24.13 2.11
CA LYS A 749 -8.63 -23.79 2.70
C LYS A 749 -8.79 -22.86 3.90
N LYS A 750 -9.50 -21.75 3.72
CA LYS A 750 -9.75 -20.74 4.76
C LYS A 750 -10.45 -21.33 5.99
N LEU A 751 -11.46 -22.18 5.78
CA LEU A 751 -12.19 -22.82 6.88
C LEU A 751 -11.30 -23.79 7.67
N PHE A 752 -10.46 -24.59 6.99
CA PHE A 752 -9.57 -25.53 7.65
C PHE A 752 -8.42 -24.85 8.39
N LEU A 753 -7.79 -23.83 7.80
CA LEU A 753 -6.74 -23.05 8.48
C LEU A 753 -7.23 -22.48 9.81
N ARG A 754 -8.49 -22.03 9.86
CA ARG A 754 -9.13 -21.56 11.11
C ARG A 754 -9.33 -22.67 12.11
N TYR A 755 -9.87 -23.79 11.65
CA TYR A 755 -10.12 -24.94 12.51
C TYR A 755 -8.82 -25.41 13.16
N PHE A 756 -7.74 -25.49 12.38
CA PHE A 756 -6.43 -26.00 12.82
C PHE A 756 -5.72 -25.02 13.75
N ALA A 757 -6.02 -23.72 13.64
CA ALA A 757 -5.49 -22.71 14.54
C ALA A 757 -6.28 -22.59 15.86
N ALA A 758 -7.60 -22.79 15.83
CA ALA A 758 -8.45 -22.71 17.01
C ALA A 758 -8.50 -24.03 17.81
N HIS A 759 -8.23 -25.16 17.15
CA HIS A 759 -8.38 -26.50 17.70
C HIS A 759 -7.21 -27.39 17.31
N GLU A 760 -6.85 -28.33 18.19
CA GLU A 760 -5.98 -29.43 17.79
C GLU A 760 -6.74 -30.36 16.85
N ALA A 761 -6.35 -30.39 15.58
CA ALA A 761 -7.03 -31.24 14.59
C ALA A 761 -6.93 -32.71 14.99
N SER A 762 -8.07 -33.39 15.00
CA SER A 762 -8.15 -34.80 15.33
C SER A 762 -7.33 -35.65 14.37
N LEU A 763 -6.90 -36.83 14.83
CA LEU A 763 -6.21 -37.78 13.97
C LEU A 763 -7.08 -38.18 12.77
N ALA A 764 -8.39 -38.35 12.96
CA ALA A 764 -9.32 -38.71 11.89
C ALA A 764 -9.34 -37.64 10.79
N LEU A 765 -9.45 -36.36 11.16
CA LEU A 765 -9.50 -35.27 10.18
C LEU A 765 -8.15 -35.09 9.47
N LYS A 766 -7.03 -35.19 10.20
CA LYS A 766 -5.68 -35.17 9.61
C LYS A 766 -5.51 -36.30 8.59
N THR A 767 -5.86 -37.53 8.97
CA THR A 767 -5.78 -38.70 8.09
C THR A 767 -6.69 -38.54 6.87
N GLU A 768 -7.90 -38.01 7.02
CA GLU A 768 -8.82 -37.78 5.89
C GLU A 768 -8.25 -36.74 4.91
N LEU A 769 -7.69 -35.62 5.39
CA LEU A 769 -7.08 -34.61 4.53
C LEU A 769 -5.78 -35.10 3.87
N GLN A 770 -4.96 -35.87 4.58
CA GLN A 770 -3.77 -36.52 4.02
C GLN A 770 -4.15 -37.53 2.94
N ALA A 771 -5.18 -38.35 3.17
CA ALA A 771 -5.70 -39.29 2.19
C ALA A 771 -6.30 -38.56 0.98
N LEU A 772 -7.06 -37.50 1.21
CA LEU A 772 -7.60 -36.64 0.15
C LEU A 772 -6.49 -36.03 -0.69
N TYR A 773 -5.44 -35.47 -0.05
CA TYR A 773 -4.28 -34.94 -0.75
C TYR A 773 -3.64 -35.99 -1.65
N MET A 774 -3.34 -37.18 -1.12
CA MET A 774 -2.70 -38.25 -1.89
C MET A 774 -3.59 -38.77 -3.04
N LYS A 775 -4.90 -38.88 -2.81
CA LYS A 775 -5.88 -39.23 -3.84
C LYS A 775 -5.89 -38.19 -4.97
N GLU A 776 -5.94 -36.91 -4.63
CA GLU A 776 -5.98 -35.84 -5.63
C GLU A 776 -4.62 -35.64 -6.31
N LEU A 777 -3.51 -35.85 -5.62
CA LEU A 777 -2.17 -35.83 -6.19
C LEU A 777 -1.99 -36.96 -7.21
N SER A 778 -2.50 -38.15 -6.92
CA SER A 778 -2.42 -39.33 -7.80
C SER A 778 -3.40 -39.34 -8.98
N ALA A 779 -4.48 -38.57 -8.92
CA ALA A 779 -5.46 -38.49 -9.99
C ALA A 779 -4.86 -37.93 -11.31
N GLY A 780 -5.27 -38.48 -12.45
CA GLY A 780 -4.66 -38.17 -13.76
C GLY A 780 -4.97 -36.79 -14.37
N HIS A 781 -5.94 -36.01 -13.85
CA HIS A 781 -6.35 -34.72 -14.47
C HIS A 781 -6.97 -33.67 -13.51
N LYS A 782 -6.74 -32.39 -13.88
CA LYS A 782 -7.57 -31.15 -13.80
C LYS A 782 -7.62 -30.23 -12.56
N TYR A 783 -7.06 -30.56 -11.39
CA TYR A 783 -7.27 -29.70 -10.20
C TYR A 783 -6.01 -29.30 -9.42
N GLY A 784 -5.00 -28.74 -10.08
CA GLY A 784 -3.79 -28.23 -9.42
C GLY A 784 -4.06 -27.28 -8.24
N GLU A 785 -5.02 -26.37 -8.40
CA GLU A 785 -5.42 -25.40 -7.36
C GLU A 785 -5.99 -26.05 -6.10
N LYS A 786 -6.75 -27.14 -6.24
CA LYS A 786 -7.32 -27.89 -5.12
C LYS A 786 -6.22 -28.58 -4.32
N VAL A 787 -5.31 -29.27 -5.01
CA VAL A 787 -4.19 -29.96 -4.36
C VAL A 787 -3.29 -28.96 -3.63
N GLU A 788 -3.03 -27.80 -4.24
CA GLU A 788 -2.31 -26.69 -3.59
C GLU A 788 -3.03 -26.19 -2.34
N ALA A 789 -4.33 -25.95 -2.42
CA ALA A 789 -5.12 -25.47 -1.29
C ALA A 789 -5.13 -26.46 -0.11
N ILE A 790 -5.19 -27.77 -0.38
CA ILE A 790 -5.06 -28.82 0.65
C ILE A 790 -3.64 -28.84 1.23
N ALA A 791 -2.60 -28.67 0.39
CA ALA A 791 -1.22 -28.62 0.85
C ALA A 791 -0.97 -27.45 1.82
N GLU A 792 -1.52 -26.27 1.52
CA GLU A 792 -1.43 -25.11 2.42
C GLU A 792 -2.09 -25.39 3.79
N VAL A 793 -3.22 -26.09 3.82
CA VAL A 793 -3.85 -26.52 5.09
C VAL A 793 -2.94 -27.49 5.85
N LEU A 794 -2.46 -28.53 5.17
CA LEU A 794 -1.61 -29.56 5.78
C LEU A 794 -0.24 -29.01 6.21
N SER A 795 0.22 -27.89 5.65
CA SER A 795 1.45 -27.21 6.07
C SER A 795 1.41 -26.66 7.51
N MET A 796 0.21 -26.52 8.08
CA MET A 796 0.03 -26.17 9.50
C MET A 796 0.28 -27.36 10.44
N VAL A 797 0.42 -28.58 9.89
CA VAL A 797 0.67 -29.81 10.64
C VAL A 797 2.09 -30.27 10.33
N ASP A 798 2.98 -30.18 11.32
CA ASP A 798 4.35 -30.67 11.18
C ASP A 798 4.37 -32.21 11.21
N ASP A 799 4.24 -32.83 10.04
CA ASP A 799 4.26 -34.28 9.83
C ASP A 799 5.33 -34.65 8.78
N ALA A 800 6.54 -34.88 9.28
CA ALA A 800 7.70 -35.22 8.45
C ALA A 800 7.52 -36.57 7.72
N ASP A 801 6.83 -37.54 8.33
CA ASP A 801 6.64 -38.86 7.73
C ASP A 801 5.67 -38.78 6.54
N PHE A 802 4.60 -37.99 6.66
CA PHE A 802 3.72 -37.69 5.54
C PHE A 802 4.49 -36.96 4.42
N ALA A 803 5.26 -35.92 4.75
CA ALA A 803 6.04 -35.18 3.77
C ALA A 803 7.06 -36.06 3.02
N ILE A 804 7.72 -36.99 3.71
CA ILE A 804 8.59 -38.01 3.10
C ILE A 804 7.76 -38.93 2.17
N GLY A 805 6.57 -39.35 2.59
CA GLY A 805 5.66 -40.14 1.76
C GLY A 805 5.24 -39.42 0.47
N VAL A 806 4.99 -38.11 0.54
CA VAL A 806 4.69 -37.27 -0.63
C VAL A 806 5.90 -37.19 -1.57
N LEU A 807 7.11 -37.00 -1.04
CA LEU A 807 8.35 -36.99 -1.83
C LEU A 807 8.57 -38.34 -2.53
N ASP A 808 8.43 -39.44 -1.79
CA ASP A 808 8.60 -40.80 -2.32
C ASP A 808 7.62 -41.06 -3.46
N TYR A 809 6.33 -40.72 -3.27
CA TYR A 809 5.30 -40.83 -4.30
C TYR A 809 5.65 -39.99 -5.54
N ALA A 810 6.02 -38.72 -5.36
CA ALA A 810 6.35 -37.82 -6.45
C ALA A 810 7.61 -38.27 -7.23
N SER A 811 8.58 -38.89 -6.56
CA SER A 811 9.80 -39.40 -7.20
C SER A 811 9.58 -40.66 -8.04
N LYS A 812 8.57 -41.48 -7.68
CA LYS A 812 8.28 -42.76 -8.34
C LYS A 812 7.22 -42.64 -9.45
N ASN A 813 6.41 -41.59 -9.42
CA ASN A 813 5.27 -41.42 -10.30
C ASN A 813 5.39 -40.12 -11.10
N LYS A 814 4.89 -40.12 -12.34
CA LYS A 814 4.82 -38.89 -13.14
C LYS A 814 3.71 -37.98 -12.59
N ILE A 815 4.11 -36.89 -11.92
CA ILE A 815 3.18 -35.88 -11.40
C ILE A 815 2.85 -34.86 -12.50
N GLU A 816 1.57 -34.51 -12.61
CA GLU A 816 1.13 -33.45 -13.52
C GLU A 816 1.77 -32.10 -13.11
N PHE A 817 2.26 -31.33 -14.09
CA PHE A 817 2.93 -30.05 -13.85
C PHE A 817 2.12 -29.10 -12.94
N SER A 818 0.80 -29.06 -13.13
CA SER A 818 -0.13 -28.23 -12.34
C SER A 818 -0.16 -28.57 -10.84
N LYS A 819 0.25 -29.77 -10.44
CA LYS A 819 0.21 -30.27 -9.05
C LYS A 819 1.55 -30.21 -8.34
N LEU A 820 2.65 -30.04 -9.07
CA LEU A 820 4.00 -29.96 -8.50
C LEU A 820 4.12 -28.86 -7.44
N ARG A 821 3.42 -27.73 -7.62
CA ARG A 821 3.40 -26.65 -6.62
C ARG A 821 2.98 -27.15 -5.22
N SER A 822 1.98 -28.03 -5.17
CA SER A 822 1.45 -28.57 -3.91
C SER A 822 2.46 -29.47 -3.19
N VAL A 823 3.24 -30.23 -3.96
CA VAL A 823 4.35 -31.04 -3.45
C VAL A 823 5.37 -30.11 -2.81
N SER A 824 5.78 -29.05 -3.51
CA SER A 824 6.71 -28.05 -2.96
C SER A 824 6.17 -27.41 -1.68
N THR A 825 4.86 -27.14 -1.58
CA THR A 825 4.23 -26.53 -0.41
C THR A 825 4.29 -27.42 0.83
N ILE A 826 3.98 -28.72 0.70
CA ILE A 826 4.15 -29.68 1.80
C ILE A 826 5.63 -29.75 2.21
N LEU A 827 6.51 -29.98 1.24
CA LEU A 827 7.92 -30.26 1.51
C LEU A 827 8.65 -29.08 2.17
N LYS A 828 8.34 -27.84 1.77
CA LYS A 828 9.00 -26.66 2.35
C LYS A 828 8.53 -26.35 3.78
N SER A 829 7.34 -26.80 4.17
CA SER A 829 6.76 -26.47 5.48
C SER A 829 7.30 -27.33 6.62
N ALA A 830 7.78 -28.53 6.31
CA ALA A 830 8.35 -29.43 7.31
C ALA A 830 9.64 -28.86 7.91
N THR A 831 9.74 -28.93 9.23
CA THR A 831 10.88 -28.37 9.97
C THR A 831 12.07 -29.34 10.05
N ALA A 832 11.84 -30.62 9.73
CA ALA A 832 12.81 -31.70 9.88
C ALA A 832 13.95 -31.63 8.84
N PRO A 833 15.23 -31.44 9.27
CA PRO A 833 16.37 -31.42 8.34
C PRO A 833 16.55 -32.70 7.53
N ARG A 834 16.10 -33.85 8.08
CA ARG A 834 16.11 -35.14 7.39
C ARG A 834 15.37 -35.08 6.05
N LEU A 835 14.24 -34.37 5.97
CA LEU A 835 13.50 -34.26 4.71
C LEU A 835 14.31 -33.53 3.64
N ALA A 836 15.06 -32.49 4.01
CA ALA A 836 15.90 -31.76 3.06
C ALA A 836 17.01 -32.63 2.47
N GLU A 837 17.61 -33.52 3.27
CA GLU A 837 18.59 -34.50 2.79
C GLU A 837 17.96 -35.55 1.86
N GLU A 838 16.72 -35.98 2.13
CA GLU A 838 15.98 -36.86 1.23
C GLU A 838 15.67 -36.15 -0.10
N ILE A 839 15.22 -34.88 -0.07
CA ILE A 839 14.97 -34.09 -1.28
C ILE A 839 16.26 -33.93 -2.09
N LYS A 840 17.39 -33.62 -1.44
CA LYS A 840 18.71 -33.54 -2.07
C LYS A 840 19.10 -34.88 -2.73
N THR A 841 18.87 -35.99 -2.03
CA THR A 841 19.15 -37.33 -2.54
C THR A 841 18.32 -37.65 -3.79
N VAL A 842 17.03 -37.26 -3.79
CA VAL A 842 16.17 -37.39 -4.98
C VAL A 842 16.67 -36.50 -6.11
N LEU A 843 16.96 -35.22 -5.86
CA LEU A 843 17.43 -34.25 -6.85
C LEU A 843 18.72 -34.67 -7.57
N LEU A 844 19.65 -35.32 -6.85
CA LEU A 844 20.93 -35.78 -7.39
C LEU A 844 20.82 -37.11 -8.16
N ARG A 845 19.67 -37.79 -8.12
CA ARG A 845 19.45 -39.04 -8.86
C ARG A 845 19.23 -38.74 -10.34
N GLU A 846 19.95 -39.43 -11.22
CA GLU A 846 19.79 -39.29 -12.67
C GLU A 846 18.40 -39.77 -13.13
N GLY A 847 17.83 -39.14 -14.16
CA GLY A 847 16.59 -39.57 -14.82
C GLY A 847 15.29 -38.99 -14.25
N ASN A 848 15.35 -38.02 -13.32
CA ASN A 848 14.16 -37.33 -12.85
C ASN A 848 13.49 -36.49 -13.96
N ASP A 849 12.18 -36.35 -13.86
CA ASP A 849 11.43 -35.38 -14.66
C ASP A 849 11.97 -33.95 -14.39
N ARG A 850 12.18 -33.18 -15.46
CA ARG A 850 12.73 -31.82 -15.38
C ARG A 850 11.87 -30.91 -14.50
N TYR A 851 10.54 -31.00 -14.62
CA TYR A 851 9.65 -30.13 -13.86
C TYR A 851 9.62 -30.51 -12.38
N LEU A 852 9.65 -31.81 -12.07
CA LEU A 852 9.79 -32.27 -10.69
C LEU A 852 11.11 -31.77 -10.08
N THR A 853 12.20 -31.82 -10.86
CA THR A 853 13.51 -31.30 -10.43
C THR A 853 13.43 -29.81 -10.08
N ASP A 854 12.84 -29.00 -10.95
CA ASP A 854 12.64 -27.55 -10.71
C ASP A 854 11.80 -27.31 -9.44
N CYS A 855 10.76 -28.13 -9.24
CA CYS A 855 9.87 -28.06 -8.08
C CYS A 855 10.58 -28.39 -6.77
N LEU A 856 11.35 -29.48 -6.72
CA LEU A 856 12.10 -29.89 -5.53
C LEU A 856 13.22 -28.90 -5.19
N ALA A 857 13.89 -28.36 -6.21
CA ALA A 857 14.90 -27.32 -6.02
C ALA A 857 14.27 -26.04 -5.42
N LYS A 858 13.07 -25.67 -5.87
CA LYS A 858 12.28 -24.59 -5.29
C LYS A 858 11.86 -24.87 -3.84
N ALA A 859 11.45 -26.10 -3.53
CA ALA A 859 11.06 -26.49 -2.18
C ALA A 859 12.22 -26.35 -1.19
N LEU A 860 13.43 -26.78 -1.56
CA LEU A 860 14.64 -26.56 -0.75
C LEU A 860 14.96 -25.08 -0.58
N ARG A 861 14.86 -24.29 -1.66
CA ARG A 861 15.06 -22.84 -1.60
C ARG A 861 14.13 -22.16 -0.58
N GLU A 862 12.90 -22.65 -0.41
CA GLU A 862 11.89 -22.08 0.48
C GLU A 862 11.72 -22.85 1.81
N SER A 863 12.58 -23.83 2.10
CA SER A 863 12.46 -24.71 3.26
C SER A 863 12.44 -23.97 4.60
N ALA A 864 11.51 -24.36 5.48
CA ALA A 864 11.42 -23.95 6.87
C ALA A 864 12.52 -24.58 7.75
N ALA A 865 13.06 -25.73 7.34
CA ALA A 865 14.22 -26.32 7.98
C ALA A 865 15.46 -25.41 7.87
N VAL A 866 16.18 -25.24 8.97
CA VAL A 866 17.43 -24.46 9.01
C VAL A 866 18.56 -25.31 8.42
N LEU A 867 18.94 -25.03 7.16
CA LEU A 867 20.00 -25.75 6.44
C LEU A 867 21.33 -24.97 6.42
N PRO A 868 22.49 -25.65 6.53
CA PRO A 868 23.80 -25.00 6.52
C PRO A 868 24.16 -24.47 5.13
N GLN A 869 24.95 -23.39 5.05
CA GLN A 869 25.41 -22.80 3.78
C GLN A 869 26.09 -23.83 2.85
N ALA A 870 26.88 -24.74 3.43
CA ALA A 870 27.58 -25.79 2.70
C ALA A 870 26.63 -26.67 1.87
N PHE A 871 25.39 -26.86 2.33
CA PHE A 871 24.36 -27.61 1.61
C PHE A 871 24.07 -26.97 0.25
N TYR A 872 23.89 -25.65 0.20
CA TYR A 872 23.56 -24.95 -1.05
C TYR A 872 24.77 -24.76 -1.96
N LEU A 873 25.97 -24.55 -1.41
CA LEU A 873 27.22 -24.50 -2.20
C LEU A 873 27.52 -25.81 -2.92
N GLU A 874 27.17 -26.94 -2.30
CA GLU A 874 27.26 -28.24 -2.96
C GLU A 874 26.28 -28.31 -4.14
N MET A 875 25.04 -27.84 -3.95
CA MET A 875 24.02 -27.89 -4.99
C MET A 875 24.26 -26.91 -6.16
N THR A 876 24.94 -25.79 -5.97
CA THR A 876 25.31 -24.88 -7.08
C THR A 876 26.31 -25.50 -8.06
N SER A 877 27.02 -26.55 -7.62
CA SER A 877 27.92 -27.33 -8.48
C SER A 877 27.21 -28.42 -9.28
N SER A 878 25.87 -28.50 -9.19
CA SER A 878 25.07 -29.43 -9.99
C SER A 878 25.18 -29.11 -11.48
N THR A 879 25.28 -30.14 -12.30
CA THR A 879 25.21 -30.03 -13.77
C THR A 879 23.81 -29.67 -14.25
N ASN A 880 22.79 -29.85 -13.41
CA ASN A 880 21.41 -29.47 -13.69
C ASN A 880 21.20 -27.98 -13.37
N VAL A 881 21.10 -27.16 -14.42
CA VAL A 881 21.01 -25.69 -14.34
C VAL A 881 19.88 -25.22 -13.39
N PRO A 882 18.65 -25.74 -13.44
CA PRO A 882 17.61 -25.40 -12.46
C PRO A 882 17.96 -25.62 -10.99
N ILE A 883 18.62 -26.74 -10.66
CA ILE A 883 19.09 -27.03 -9.29
C ILE A 883 20.12 -25.98 -8.88
N ALA A 884 21.12 -25.76 -9.74
CA ALA A 884 22.19 -24.82 -9.46
C ALA A 884 21.65 -23.38 -9.34
N THR A 885 20.69 -22.99 -10.18
CA THR A 885 20.04 -21.67 -10.16
C THR A 885 19.27 -21.48 -8.84
N SER A 886 18.46 -22.45 -8.43
CA SER A 886 17.67 -22.36 -7.19
C SER A 886 18.55 -22.36 -5.93
N ALA A 887 19.64 -23.13 -5.95
CA ALA A 887 20.65 -23.11 -4.90
C ALA A 887 21.33 -21.73 -4.84
N LEU A 888 21.74 -21.19 -5.99
CA LEU A 888 22.38 -19.88 -6.11
C LEU A 888 21.46 -18.76 -5.60
N GLU A 889 20.16 -18.83 -5.84
CA GLU A 889 19.19 -17.90 -5.26
C GLU A 889 19.12 -17.98 -3.75
N ARG A 890 19.09 -19.20 -3.19
CA ARG A 890 19.02 -19.39 -1.74
C ARG A 890 20.30 -18.94 -1.04
N LEU A 891 21.44 -18.97 -1.74
CA LEU A 891 22.67 -18.33 -1.28
C LEU A 891 22.47 -16.83 -1.00
N GLY A 892 21.48 -16.17 -1.63
CA GLY A 892 21.10 -14.79 -1.34
C GLY A 892 20.54 -14.53 0.06
N ASN A 893 20.16 -15.58 0.81
CA ASN A 893 19.76 -15.46 2.22
C ASN A 893 20.95 -15.53 3.19
N TYR A 894 22.15 -15.79 2.68
CA TYR A 894 23.39 -15.73 3.44
C TYR A 894 24.08 -14.40 3.17
N PRO A 895 24.96 -13.92 4.08
CA PRO A 895 25.74 -12.71 3.83
C PRO A 895 26.46 -12.80 2.48
N PHE A 896 26.26 -11.82 1.59
CA PHE A 896 26.76 -11.86 0.21
C PHE A 896 28.25 -12.21 0.13
N GLU A 897 29.07 -11.72 1.06
CA GLU A 897 30.51 -12.03 1.14
C GLU A 897 30.81 -13.52 1.24
N SER A 898 30.00 -14.26 2.01
CA SER A 898 30.19 -15.71 2.19
C SER A 898 29.90 -16.50 0.91
N VAL A 899 29.17 -15.92 -0.04
CA VAL A 899 28.72 -16.56 -1.29
C VAL A 899 29.20 -15.81 -2.54
N ARG A 900 30.05 -14.79 -2.37
CA ARG A 900 30.46 -13.87 -3.43
C ARG A 900 31.16 -14.59 -4.56
N GLU A 901 32.17 -15.39 -4.23
CA GLU A 901 32.97 -16.13 -5.22
C GLU A 901 32.07 -17.02 -6.08
N GLU A 902 31.06 -17.63 -5.47
CA GLU A 902 30.10 -18.48 -6.13
C GLU A 902 29.20 -17.69 -7.11
N ILE A 903 28.71 -16.51 -6.70
CA ILE A 903 27.92 -15.62 -7.57
C ILE A 903 28.75 -15.14 -8.75
N TYR A 904 29.99 -14.69 -8.54
CA TYR A 904 30.86 -14.22 -9.62
C TYR A 904 31.30 -15.36 -10.54
N ARG A 905 31.58 -16.56 -10.00
CA ARG A 905 31.83 -17.77 -10.78
C ARG A 905 30.72 -18.00 -11.80
N HIS A 906 29.46 -17.84 -11.38
CA HIS A 906 28.30 -18.01 -12.25
C HIS A 906 27.98 -16.81 -13.14
N LEU A 907 28.33 -15.57 -12.75
CA LEU A 907 28.24 -14.39 -13.61
C LEU A 907 29.12 -14.52 -14.86
N TYR A 908 30.33 -15.05 -14.69
CA TYR A 908 31.29 -15.26 -15.79
C TYR A 908 31.24 -16.68 -16.37
N ALA A 909 30.31 -17.51 -15.92
CA ALA A 909 30.10 -18.83 -16.50
C ALA A 909 29.44 -18.72 -17.88
N ASP A 910 29.68 -19.72 -18.70
CA ASP A 910 29.11 -19.83 -20.05
C ASP A 910 27.68 -20.40 -20.03
N GLN A 911 26.86 -19.94 -19.07
CA GLN A 911 25.49 -20.40 -18.86
C GLN A 911 24.57 -19.19 -18.69
N PRO A 912 23.75 -18.84 -19.70
CA PRO A 912 22.92 -17.62 -19.69
C PRO A 912 22.03 -17.47 -18.46
N GLN A 913 21.39 -18.55 -18.00
CA GLN A 913 20.48 -18.53 -16.84
C GLN A 913 21.23 -18.28 -15.53
N MET A 914 22.39 -18.92 -15.34
CA MET A 914 23.24 -18.71 -14.18
C MET A 914 23.82 -17.30 -14.17
N GLN A 915 24.24 -16.79 -15.34
CA GLN A 915 24.71 -15.41 -15.51
C GLN A 915 23.60 -14.40 -15.20
N GLN A 916 22.40 -14.60 -15.72
CA GLN A 916 21.23 -13.77 -15.42
C GLN A 916 20.93 -13.77 -13.92
N ARG A 917 20.89 -14.95 -13.28
CA ARG A 917 20.53 -15.06 -11.86
C ARG A 917 21.60 -14.50 -10.94
N ALA A 918 22.87 -14.72 -11.27
CA ALA A 918 23.99 -14.05 -10.63
C ALA A 918 23.84 -12.52 -10.75
N LEU A 919 23.52 -12.00 -11.94
CA LEU A 919 23.28 -10.57 -12.13
C LEU A 919 22.07 -10.06 -11.32
N GLU A 920 20.98 -10.83 -11.22
CA GLU A 920 19.83 -10.47 -10.39
C GLU A 920 20.17 -10.43 -8.90
N LEU A 921 20.98 -11.38 -8.40
CA LEU A 921 21.49 -11.33 -7.03
C LEU A 921 22.40 -10.12 -6.83
N LEU A 922 23.20 -9.76 -7.83
CA LEU A 922 23.97 -8.52 -7.79
C LEU A 922 23.04 -7.29 -7.75
N VAL A 923 21.97 -7.25 -8.55
CA VAL A 923 20.96 -6.17 -8.54
C VAL A 923 20.27 -6.07 -7.18
N ASN A 924 19.83 -7.18 -6.60
CA ASN A 924 19.10 -7.19 -5.32
C ASN A 924 20.00 -6.82 -4.13
N ASN A 925 21.29 -7.18 -4.19
CA ASN A 925 22.27 -6.82 -3.17
C ASN A 925 22.95 -5.45 -3.41
N GLY A 926 22.52 -4.68 -4.42
CA GLY A 926 23.13 -3.40 -4.78
C GLY A 926 24.53 -3.51 -5.43
N LYS A 927 25.02 -4.74 -5.65
CA LYS A 927 26.30 -5.11 -6.28
C LYS A 927 26.31 -5.01 -7.80
N PHE A 928 25.18 -4.68 -8.39
CA PHE A 928 25.07 -4.39 -9.82
C PHE A 928 25.72 -3.06 -10.21
N ILE A 929 25.66 -2.06 -9.33
CA ILE A 929 26.16 -0.70 -9.61
C ILE A 929 27.70 -0.71 -9.68
N GLU A 930 28.27 -1.54 -8.82
CA GLU A 930 29.66 -1.96 -8.82
C GLU A 930 30.11 -2.54 -10.16
N LEU A 931 29.36 -3.50 -10.68
CA LEU A 931 29.62 -4.13 -11.98
C LEU A 931 29.63 -3.09 -13.12
N ILE A 932 28.65 -2.16 -13.12
CA ILE A 932 28.53 -1.02 -14.06
C ILE A 932 29.77 -0.14 -14.05
N ARG A 933 30.14 0.35 -12.87
CA ARG A 933 31.25 1.29 -12.70
C ARG A 933 32.61 0.69 -12.97
N GLU A 934 32.78 -0.60 -12.65
CA GLU A 934 34.01 -1.34 -12.92
C GLU A 934 34.14 -1.78 -14.38
N LYS A 935 33.07 -1.66 -15.17
CA LYS A 935 33.02 -2.13 -16.56
C LYS A 935 33.38 -3.62 -16.71
N LYS A 936 33.17 -4.41 -15.66
CA LYS A 936 33.50 -5.84 -15.61
C LYS A 936 32.32 -6.73 -16.03
N PHE A 937 31.65 -6.38 -17.13
CA PHE A 937 30.57 -7.24 -17.62
C PHE A 937 31.13 -8.51 -18.24
N PRO A 938 30.41 -9.62 -18.09
CA PRO A 938 30.81 -10.84 -18.76
C PRO A 938 30.81 -10.64 -20.27
N SER A 939 31.73 -11.33 -20.94
CA SER A 939 31.85 -11.42 -22.38
C SER A 939 32.05 -12.91 -22.71
N PRO A 940 31.06 -13.59 -23.33
CA PRO A 940 29.85 -13.05 -23.93
C PRO A 940 28.81 -12.51 -22.92
N PHE A 941 28.02 -11.55 -23.40
CA PHE A 941 26.92 -10.92 -22.67
C PHE A 941 25.59 -11.37 -23.27
N TYR A 942 24.84 -12.20 -22.55
CA TYR A 942 23.66 -12.87 -23.09
C TYR A 942 22.39 -12.00 -23.02
N THR A 943 21.45 -12.20 -23.95
CA THR A 943 20.18 -11.45 -24.03
C THR A 943 19.38 -11.42 -22.71
N PRO A 944 19.17 -12.55 -21.98
CA PRO A 944 18.47 -12.52 -20.69
C PRO A 944 19.18 -11.64 -19.65
N THR A 945 20.52 -11.69 -19.64
CA THR A 945 21.38 -10.83 -18.83
C THR A 945 21.23 -9.35 -19.24
N ALA A 946 21.03 -9.05 -20.52
CA ALA A 946 20.77 -7.70 -21.03
C ALA A 946 19.43 -7.13 -20.53
N HIS A 947 18.35 -7.92 -20.51
CA HIS A 947 17.08 -7.48 -19.91
C HIS A 947 17.22 -7.20 -18.41
N THR A 948 17.90 -8.09 -17.66
CA THR A 948 18.19 -7.85 -16.24
C THR A 948 19.05 -6.61 -16.04
N LEU A 949 20.02 -6.36 -16.93
CA LEU A 949 20.80 -5.14 -16.98
C LEU A 949 19.88 -3.93 -17.15
N LEU A 950 19.01 -3.87 -18.17
CA LEU A 950 18.10 -2.74 -18.36
C LEU A 950 17.17 -2.53 -17.16
N LYS A 951 16.64 -3.60 -16.58
CA LYS A 951 15.83 -3.54 -15.36
C LYS A 951 16.62 -2.98 -14.18
N GLY A 952 17.86 -3.43 -13.98
CA GLY A 952 18.78 -2.89 -12.98
C GLY A 952 19.07 -1.41 -13.21
N VAL A 953 19.34 -1.02 -14.46
CA VAL A 953 19.62 0.37 -14.86
C VAL A 953 18.42 1.27 -14.58
N ARG A 954 17.20 0.85 -14.94
CA ARG A 954 15.97 1.62 -14.64
C ARG A 954 15.68 1.69 -13.14
N LYS A 955 15.81 0.57 -12.42
CA LYS A 955 15.57 0.50 -10.97
C LYS A 955 16.46 1.48 -10.19
N PHE A 956 17.71 1.62 -10.62
CA PHE A 956 18.69 2.46 -9.94
C PHE A 956 18.96 3.79 -10.64
N HIS A 957 18.32 4.06 -11.77
CA HIS A 957 18.60 5.19 -12.66
C HIS A 957 20.13 5.35 -12.87
N LEU A 958 20.78 4.42 -13.57
CA LEU A 958 22.25 4.45 -13.77
C LEU A 958 22.63 5.12 -15.09
N ILE A 959 22.93 6.43 -15.08
CA ILE A 959 23.44 7.14 -16.27
C ILE A 959 24.78 6.55 -16.74
N GLU A 960 25.58 6.03 -15.82
CA GLU A 960 26.90 5.44 -16.04
C GLU A 960 26.83 4.14 -16.82
N ALA A 961 25.64 3.54 -16.90
CA ALA A 961 25.37 2.43 -17.78
C ALA A 961 25.29 2.85 -19.24
N LEU A 962 25.15 4.15 -19.56
CA LEU A 962 25.00 4.64 -20.95
C LEU A 962 26.07 4.04 -21.89
N PRO A 963 27.38 4.01 -21.59
CA PRO A 963 28.36 3.38 -22.50
C PRO A 963 28.10 1.89 -22.74
N LEU A 964 27.62 1.16 -21.73
CA LEU A 964 27.24 -0.25 -21.88
C LEU A 964 25.92 -0.39 -22.65
N LEU A 965 24.94 0.48 -22.40
CA LEU A 965 23.71 0.57 -23.18
C LEU A 965 24.00 0.89 -24.64
N VAL A 966 25.00 1.73 -24.91
CA VAL A 966 25.50 2.01 -26.26
C VAL A 966 26.18 0.77 -26.84
N LYS A 967 26.94 -0.02 -26.06
CA LYS A 967 27.45 -1.31 -26.56
C LYS A 967 26.31 -2.27 -26.90
N VAL A 968 25.24 -2.31 -26.10
CA VAL A 968 24.04 -3.09 -26.43
C VAL A 968 23.37 -2.54 -27.68
N GLN A 969 23.23 -1.22 -27.82
CA GLN A 969 22.72 -0.55 -29.02
C GLN A 969 23.56 -0.90 -30.25
N THR A 970 24.89 -0.82 -30.16
CA THR A 970 25.82 -1.18 -31.24
C THR A 970 25.74 -2.66 -31.57
N ALA A 971 25.68 -3.53 -30.56
CA ALA A 971 25.52 -4.97 -30.78
C ALA A 971 24.16 -5.32 -31.39
N LEU A 972 23.11 -4.56 -31.09
CA LEU A 972 21.81 -4.67 -31.75
C LEU A 972 21.88 -4.17 -33.20
N ALA A 973 22.55 -3.05 -33.46
CA ALA A 973 22.71 -2.48 -34.79
C ALA A 973 23.58 -3.36 -35.71
N ASP A 974 24.61 -3.99 -35.15
CA ASP A 974 25.50 -4.90 -35.87
C ASP A 974 24.74 -6.12 -36.37
N GLU A 975 25.00 -6.52 -37.61
CA GLU A 975 24.30 -7.62 -38.31
C GLU A 975 22.76 -7.50 -38.29
N GLU A 976 22.22 -6.30 -38.05
CA GLU A 976 20.78 -6.04 -37.92
C GLU A 976 20.08 -6.90 -36.85
N ARG A 977 20.79 -7.25 -35.76
CA ARG A 977 20.22 -8.06 -34.66
C ARG A 977 18.98 -7.45 -34.04
N TYR A 978 18.81 -6.13 -34.12
CA TYR A 978 17.60 -5.42 -33.69
C TYR A 978 16.33 -5.97 -34.33
N VAL A 979 16.39 -6.57 -35.53
CA VAL A 979 15.25 -7.25 -36.17
C VAL A 979 14.77 -8.43 -35.32
N TYR A 980 15.70 -9.28 -34.86
CA TYR A 980 15.38 -10.48 -34.08
C TYR A 980 15.24 -10.22 -32.57
N GLU A 981 15.89 -9.17 -32.07
CA GLU A 981 15.94 -8.78 -30.64
C GLU A 981 15.17 -7.48 -30.37
N SER A 982 14.09 -7.27 -31.11
CA SER A 982 13.27 -6.05 -31.02
C SER A 982 12.72 -5.74 -29.63
N PRO A 983 12.33 -6.70 -28.77
CA PRO A 983 11.91 -6.39 -27.41
C PRO A 983 13.03 -5.74 -26.58
N LEU A 984 14.28 -6.19 -26.76
CA LEU A 984 15.44 -5.59 -26.10
C LEU A 984 15.70 -4.17 -26.65
N ALA A 985 15.57 -3.96 -27.96
CA ALA A 985 15.69 -2.64 -28.58
C ALA A 985 14.66 -1.64 -28.03
N PHE A 986 13.38 -2.03 -27.92
CA PHE A 986 12.33 -1.14 -27.39
C PHE A 986 12.52 -0.85 -25.89
N GLU A 987 12.93 -1.85 -25.10
CA GLU A 987 13.27 -1.63 -23.70
C GLU A 987 14.48 -0.73 -23.53
N LEU A 988 15.46 -0.85 -24.42
CA LEU A 988 16.65 0.01 -24.46
C LEU A 988 16.26 1.45 -24.83
N ALA A 989 15.39 1.66 -25.81
CA ALA A 989 14.88 2.98 -26.19
C ALA A 989 14.11 3.67 -25.05
N GLY A 990 13.21 2.95 -24.37
CA GLY A 990 12.53 3.46 -23.18
C GLY A 990 13.50 3.73 -22.02
N THR A 991 14.55 2.93 -21.88
CA THR A 991 15.61 3.15 -20.88
C THR A 991 16.43 4.40 -21.20
N PHE A 992 16.77 4.66 -22.47
CA PHE A 992 17.47 5.89 -22.86
C PHE A 992 16.66 7.14 -22.55
N TYR A 993 15.35 7.14 -22.82
CA TYR A 993 14.48 8.28 -22.48
C TYR A 993 14.35 8.50 -20.98
N LEU A 994 14.17 7.42 -20.19
CA LEU A 994 14.18 7.51 -18.73
C LEU A 994 15.49 8.12 -18.20
N LEU A 995 16.62 7.84 -18.85
CA LEU A 995 17.92 8.40 -18.51
C LEU A 995 18.18 9.80 -19.13
N GLY A 996 17.17 10.44 -19.74
CA GLY A 996 17.28 11.78 -20.32
C GLY A 996 17.99 11.84 -21.68
N SER A 997 18.15 10.71 -22.37
CA SER A 997 18.80 10.61 -23.69
C SER A 997 17.78 10.43 -24.81
N ALA A 998 16.90 11.43 -25.00
CA ALA A 998 15.85 11.42 -26.03
C ALA A 998 16.40 11.18 -27.45
N ASP A 999 17.57 11.73 -27.78
CA ASP A 999 18.18 11.56 -29.11
C ASP A 999 18.52 10.10 -29.42
N ARG A 1000 19.02 9.33 -28.44
CA ARG A 1000 19.29 7.89 -28.61
C ARG A 1000 18.03 7.06 -28.64
N GLN A 1001 17.00 7.47 -27.90
CA GLN A 1001 15.67 6.88 -28.09
C GLN A 1001 15.23 7.06 -29.54
N ARG A 1002 15.24 8.29 -30.06
CA ARG A 1002 14.84 8.59 -31.44
C ARG A 1002 15.69 7.82 -32.44
N GLU A 1003 16.99 7.67 -32.21
CA GLU A 1003 17.89 6.85 -33.04
C GLU A 1003 17.50 5.37 -33.08
N ILE A 1004 17.15 4.76 -31.94
CA ILE A 1004 16.70 3.35 -31.94
C ILE A 1004 15.32 3.24 -32.58
N ILE A 1005 14.41 4.18 -32.28
CA ILE A 1005 13.07 4.16 -32.87
C ILE A 1005 13.13 4.41 -34.37
N SER A 1006 14.11 5.17 -34.89
CA SER A 1006 14.29 5.38 -36.32
C SER A 1006 14.75 4.14 -37.09
N TRP A 1007 15.14 3.05 -36.41
CA TRP A 1007 15.31 1.75 -37.06
C TRP A 1007 13.97 1.12 -37.47
N TYR A 1008 12.86 1.58 -36.88
CA TYR A 1008 11.53 1.03 -37.05
C TYR A 1008 10.50 2.04 -37.56
N PHE A 1009 10.70 3.33 -37.31
CA PHE A 1009 9.71 4.39 -37.54
C PHE A 1009 10.39 5.73 -37.88
N ASP A 1010 10.10 6.30 -39.06
CA ASP A 1010 10.74 7.54 -39.54
C ASP A 1010 10.04 8.84 -39.11
N GLY A 1011 9.01 8.73 -38.27
CA GLY A 1011 8.13 9.83 -37.88
C GLY A 1011 6.78 9.84 -38.60
N ASN A 1012 6.67 9.15 -39.74
CA ASN A 1012 5.43 9.09 -40.53
C ASN A 1012 4.98 7.68 -40.91
N VAL A 1013 5.93 6.77 -41.18
CA VAL A 1013 5.69 5.38 -41.61
C VAL A 1013 6.57 4.39 -40.85
N PHE A 1014 6.07 3.16 -40.70
CA PHE A 1014 6.89 2.04 -40.23
C PHE A 1014 7.84 1.58 -41.34
N LEU A 1015 9.10 1.36 -40.98
CA LEU A 1015 10.16 0.97 -41.91
C LEU A 1015 10.17 -0.55 -42.19
N GLN A 1016 9.74 -1.33 -41.20
CA GLN A 1016 9.57 -2.78 -41.33
C GLN A 1016 8.11 -3.10 -41.68
N LYS A 1017 7.86 -4.29 -42.21
CA LYS A 1017 6.51 -4.72 -42.65
C LYS A 1017 5.90 -5.77 -41.72
N GLU A 1018 6.43 -5.93 -40.51
CA GLU A 1018 6.04 -7.01 -39.60
C GLU A 1018 5.05 -6.50 -38.53
N ASP A 1019 3.81 -6.98 -38.57
CA ASP A 1019 2.74 -6.44 -37.72
C ASP A 1019 2.99 -6.63 -36.20
N HIS A 1020 3.57 -7.78 -35.84
CA HIS A 1020 3.91 -8.10 -34.45
C HIS A 1020 4.96 -7.14 -33.88
N LEU A 1021 5.89 -6.67 -34.71
CA LEU A 1021 6.91 -5.70 -34.33
C LEU A 1021 6.29 -4.34 -34.03
N HIS A 1022 5.40 -3.86 -34.90
CA HIS A 1022 4.73 -2.58 -34.73
C HIS A 1022 3.87 -2.59 -33.46
N SER A 1023 3.21 -3.72 -33.19
CA SER A 1023 2.42 -3.91 -31.98
C SER A 1023 3.26 -3.93 -30.69
N ASN A 1024 4.41 -4.60 -30.71
CA ASN A 1024 5.36 -4.60 -29.59
C ASN A 1024 5.94 -3.20 -29.33
N LEU A 1025 6.23 -2.45 -30.40
CA LEU A 1025 6.70 -1.07 -30.34
C LEU A 1025 5.61 -0.15 -29.74
N MET A 1026 4.38 -0.31 -30.20
CA MET A 1026 3.21 0.44 -29.74
C MET A 1026 2.92 0.25 -28.24
N ARG A 1027 3.05 -0.97 -27.70
CA ARG A 1027 2.92 -1.23 -26.25
C ARG A 1027 3.97 -0.50 -25.39
N LYS A 1028 5.09 -0.10 -26.00
CA LYS A 1028 6.17 0.63 -25.32
C LYS A 1028 6.06 2.16 -25.51
N ALA A 1029 5.11 2.65 -26.30
CA ALA A 1029 4.94 4.08 -26.61
C ALA A 1029 4.78 4.96 -25.36
N LYS A 1030 4.15 4.46 -24.29
CA LYS A 1030 4.03 5.17 -23.00
C LYS A 1030 5.36 5.48 -22.30
N PHE A 1031 6.46 4.86 -22.74
CA PHE A 1031 7.81 5.11 -22.24
C PHE A 1031 8.63 6.00 -23.19
N PHE A 1032 8.00 6.54 -24.22
CA PHE A 1032 8.64 7.41 -25.19
C PHE A 1032 8.31 8.87 -24.93
N GLU A 1033 9.10 9.75 -25.54
CA GLU A 1033 8.78 11.17 -25.59
C GLU A 1033 7.35 11.38 -26.11
N PRO A 1034 6.53 12.25 -25.48
CA PRO A 1034 5.12 12.41 -25.83
C PRO A 1034 4.86 12.69 -27.32
N GLU A 1035 5.66 13.56 -27.93
CA GLU A 1035 5.54 13.91 -29.36
C GLU A 1035 5.83 12.71 -30.27
N LEU A 1036 6.88 11.94 -29.94
CA LEU A 1036 7.22 10.72 -30.66
C LEU A 1036 6.17 9.63 -30.47
N ALA A 1037 5.65 9.48 -29.24
CA ALA A 1037 4.60 8.54 -28.91
C ALA A 1037 3.33 8.87 -29.69
N GLU A 1038 2.89 10.13 -29.70
CA GLU A 1038 1.73 10.59 -30.48
C GLU A 1038 1.92 10.37 -31.98
N ALA A 1039 3.09 10.70 -32.53
CA ALA A 1039 3.40 10.46 -33.94
C ALA A 1039 3.35 8.96 -34.29
N LEU A 1040 3.91 8.11 -33.42
CA LEU A 1040 3.93 6.67 -33.57
C LEU A 1040 2.53 6.07 -33.51
N VAL A 1041 1.71 6.50 -32.55
CA VAL A 1041 0.32 6.07 -32.46
C VAL A 1041 -0.49 6.57 -33.66
N GLY A 1042 -0.24 7.80 -34.11
CA GLY A 1042 -0.84 8.34 -35.33
C GLY A 1042 -0.51 7.51 -36.56
N CYS A 1043 0.74 7.05 -36.69
CA CYS A 1043 1.13 6.12 -37.74
C CYS A 1043 0.43 4.77 -37.58
N TYR A 1044 0.45 4.18 -36.39
CA TYR A 1044 -0.22 2.91 -36.10
C TYR A 1044 -1.71 2.94 -36.46
N TYR A 1045 -2.40 4.02 -36.08
CA TYR A 1045 -3.79 4.26 -36.45
C TYR A 1045 -3.97 4.27 -37.97
N ARG A 1046 -3.17 5.06 -38.70
CA ARG A 1046 -3.25 5.14 -40.17
C ARG A 1046 -2.96 3.82 -40.85
N THR A 1047 -2.00 3.05 -40.34
CA THR A 1047 -1.58 1.79 -40.94
C THR A 1047 -2.59 0.67 -40.72
N TYR A 1048 -3.15 0.55 -39.51
CA TYR A 1048 -3.95 -0.62 -39.12
C TYR A 1048 -5.43 -0.36 -38.90
N LEU A 1049 -5.80 0.88 -38.54
CA LEU A 1049 -7.15 1.21 -38.06
C LEU A 1049 -7.89 2.19 -38.96
N ASP A 1050 -7.22 2.81 -39.93
CA ASP A 1050 -7.88 3.76 -40.83
C ASP A 1050 -8.76 3.06 -41.87
N GLU A 1051 -8.45 1.80 -42.18
CA GLU A 1051 -9.30 0.94 -42.98
C GLU A 1051 -10.27 0.12 -42.12
N ILE A 1052 -11.41 -0.22 -42.72
CA ILE A 1052 -12.57 -0.89 -42.09
C ILE A 1052 -12.26 -2.31 -41.52
N HIS A 1053 -11.12 -2.90 -41.88
CA HIS A 1053 -10.79 -4.30 -41.61
C HIS A 1053 -9.71 -4.53 -40.54
N ALA A 1054 -9.56 -3.62 -39.58
CA ALA A 1054 -8.61 -3.81 -38.48
C ALA A 1054 -8.77 -5.17 -37.77
N ASP A 1055 -7.67 -5.91 -37.67
CA ASP A 1055 -7.60 -7.14 -36.89
C ASP A 1055 -7.82 -6.85 -35.39
N ALA A 1056 -8.37 -7.83 -34.66
CA ALA A 1056 -8.76 -7.63 -33.26
C ALA A 1056 -7.57 -7.29 -32.35
N TYR A 1057 -6.39 -7.81 -32.69
CA TYR A 1057 -5.18 -7.67 -31.90
C TYR A 1057 -4.62 -6.24 -31.96
N GLU A 1058 -4.62 -5.62 -33.14
CA GLU A 1058 -4.12 -4.29 -33.41
C GLU A 1058 -4.99 -3.24 -32.72
N LEU A 1059 -6.31 -3.45 -32.78
CA LEU A 1059 -7.25 -2.64 -32.02
C LEU A 1059 -6.96 -2.72 -30.51
N GLU A 1060 -6.81 -3.92 -29.95
CA GLU A 1060 -6.51 -4.10 -28.52
C GLU A 1060 -5.21 -3.37 -28.12
N VAL A 1061 -4.17 -3.51 -28.92
CA VAL A 1061 -2.88 -2.83 -28.71
C VAL A 1061 -3.05 -1.31 -28.76
N PHE A 1062 -3.80 -0.78 -29.73
CA PHE A 1062 -4.09 0.65 -29.80
C PHE A 1062 -4.83 1.14 -28.56
N VAL A 1063 -5.87 0.42 -28.13
CA VAL A 1063 -6.65 0.81 -26.95
C VAL A 1063 -5.81 0.74 -25.67
N GLU A 1064 -5.00 -0.30 -25.47
CA GLU A 1064 -4.07 -0.42 -24.34
C GLU A 1064 -3.12 0.80 -24.30
N THR A 1065 -2.58 1.20 -25.44
CA THR A 1065 -1.71 2.37 -25.53
C THR A 1065 -2.46 3.68 -25.33
N ALA A 1066 -3.68 3.82 -25.88
CA ALA A 1066 -4.52 5.00 -25.71
C ALA A 1066 -4.88 5.23 -24.23
N GLU A 1067 -5.14 4.17 -23.47
CA GLU A 1067 -5.34 4.26 -22.01
C GLU A 1067 -4.05 4.70 -21.28
N GLY A 1068 -2.89 4.26 -21.74
CA GLY A 1068 -1.60 4.60 -21.14
C GLY A 1068 -1.11 6.02 -21.43
N ILE A 1069 -1.36 6.54 -22.63
CA ILE A 1069 -0.96 7.89 -23.05
C ILE A 1069 -2.03 8.93 -22.68
N GLY A 1070 -3.31 8.59 -22.86
CA GLY A 1070 -4.44 9.50 -22.65
C GLY A 1070 -4.43 10.69 -23.63
N GLY A 1071 -5.04 11.80 -23.20
CA GLY A 1071 -5.08 13.04 -23.98
C GLY A 1071 -6.27 13.15 -24.95
N LEU A 1072 -6.47 14.37 -25.45
CA LEU A 1072 -7.61 14.73 -26.31
C LEU A 1072 -7.61 13.94 -27.62
N TRP A 1073 -6.44 13.82 -28.27
CA TRP A 1073 -6.33 13.16 -29.58
C TRP A 1073 -6.69 11.67 -29.49
N MET A 1074 -6.16 10.95 -28.50
CA MET A 1074 -6.49 9.52 -28.28
C MET A 1074 -7.99 9.34 -28.05
N ARG A 1075 -8.58 10.20 -27.20
CA ARG A 1075 -10.02 10.18 -26.91
C ARG A 1075 -10.87 10.35 -28.16
N GLU A 1076 -10.58 11.34 -29.00
CA GLU A 1076 -11.33 11.54 -30.24
C GLU A 1076 -11.14 10.37 -31.22
N LYS A 1077 -9.94 9.77 -31.27
CA LYS A 1077 -9.70 8.57 -32.09
C LYS A 1077 -10.44 7.34 -31.59
N LEU A 1078 -10.56 7.12 -30.29
CA LEU A 1078 -11.41 6.06 -29.76
C LEU A 1078 -12.89 6.28 -30.12
N LYS A 1079 -13.38 7.52 -30.05
CA LYS A 1079 -14.75 7.87 -30.48
C LYS A 1079 -14.96 7.62 -31.97
N GLU A 1080 -13.98 7.98 -32.79
CA GLU A 1080 -13.99 7.74 -34.24
C GLU A 1080 -14.00 6.24 -34.57
N ILE A 1081 -13.14 5.44 -33.94
CA ILE A 1081 -13.10 3.98 -34.11
C ILE A 1081 -14.43 3.38 -33.65
N THR A 1082 -14.96 3.80 -32.51
CA THR A 1082 -16.24 3.33 -31.98
C THR A 1082 -17.37 3.58 -32.99
N ALA A 1083 -17.45 4.80 -33.54
CA ALA A 1083 -18.45 5.15 -34.55
C ALA A 1083 -18.30 4.33 -35.84
N ARG A 1084 -17.05 4.09 -36.30
CA ARG A 1084 -16.76 3.25 -37.47
C ARG A 1084 -17.19 1.80 -37.24
N ILE A 1085 -16.84 1.20 -36.10
CA ILE A 1085 -17.21 -0.18 -35.76
C ILE A 1085 -18.72 -0.34 -35.65
N LEU A 1086 -19.42 0.63 -35.04
CA LEU A 1086 -20.88 0.66 -35.00
C LEU A 1086 -21.52 0.65 -36.39
N LEU A 1087 -20.98 1.45 -37.32
CA LEU A 1087 -21.44 1.48 -38.70
C LEU A 1087 -21.23 0.13 -39.42
N LEU A 1088 -20.14 -0.57 -39.13
CA LEU A 1088 -19.84 -1.89 -39.70
C LEU A 1088 -20.73 -3.00 -39.15
N ILE A 1089 -21.00 -2.98 -37.84
CA ILE A 1089 -21.95 -3.90 -37.21
C ILE A 1089 -23.33 -3.73 -37.86
N GLY A 1090 -23.75 -2.49 -38.14
CA GLY A 1090 -25.01 -2.22 -38.83
C GLY A 1090 -25.07 -2.71 -40.29
N GLN A 1091 -23.92 -2.99 -40.92
CA GLN A 1091 -23.83 -3.43 -42.32
C GLN A 1091 -23.60 -4.94 -42.48
N SER A 1092 -23.10 -5.63 -41.44
CA SER A 1092 -22.66 -7.03 -41.54
C SER A 1092 -22.74 -7.73 -40.18
N ASP A 1093 -23.47 -8.84 -40.13
CA ASP A 1093 -23.56 -9.74 -38.96
C ASP A 1093 -22.21 -10.41 -38.58
N LYS A 1094 -21.14 -10.17 -39.36
CA LYS A 1094 -19.82 -10.78 -39.13
C LYS A 1094 -18.93 -10.03 -38.12
N TYR A 1095 -19.27 -8.81 -37.72
CA TYR A 1095 -18.44 -8.05 -36.79
C TYR A 1095 -18.90 -8.25 -35.35
N PRO A 1096 -18.04 -8.80 -34.47
CA PRO A 1096 -18.43 -9.04 -33.10
C PRO A 1096 -18.51 -7.74 -32.28
N LEU A 1097 -19.64 -7.53 -31.61
CA LEU A 1097 -19.92 -6.39 -30.74
C LEU A 1097 -19.02 -6.33 -29.51
N HIS A 1098 -18.47 -7.45 -29.03
CA HIS A 1098 -17.56 -7.41 -27.87
C HIS A 1098 -16.32 -6.52 -28.09
N ARG A 1099 -15.95 -6.21 -29.34
CA ARG A 1099 -14.88 -5.22 -29.63
C ARG A 1099 -15.21 -3.82 -29.13
N LEU A 1100 -16.49 -3.45 -29.06
CA LEU A 1100 -16.93 -2.16 -28.52
C LEU A 1100 -16.77 -2.08 -27.00
N GLU A 1101 -16.87 -3.21 -26.28
CA GLU A 1101 -16.67 -3.24 -24.82
C GLU A 1101 -15.33 -2.64 -24.46
N ARG A 1102 -14.27 -3.07 -25.15
CA ARG A 1102 -12.91 -2.63 -24.91
C ARG A 1102 -12.72 -1.12 -25.10
N LEU A 1103 -13.32 -0.58 -26.17
CA LEU A 1103 -13.27 0.84 -26.53
C LEU A 1103 -14.02 1.70 -25.52
N VAL A 1104 -15.24 1.31 -25.17
CA VAL A 1104 -16.05 2.04 -24.20
C VAL A 1104 -15.42 1.95 -22.81
N ARG A 1105 -14.83 0.80 -22.43
CA ARG A 1105 -14.05 0.67 -21.20
C ARG A 1105 -12.87 1.65 -21.16
N ALA A 1106 -12.16 1.82 -22.26
CA ALA A 1106 -11.09 2.83 -22.33
C ALA A 1106 -11.67 4.25 -22.23
N MET A 1107 -12.85 4.51 -22.79
CA MET A 1107 -13.55 5.78 -22.64
C MET A 1107 -13.95 6.08 -21.18
N VAL A 1108 -14.28 5.06 -20.35
CA VAL A 1108 -14.48 5.24 -18.90
C VAL A 1108 -13.24 5.90 -18.27
N LYS A 1109 -12.03 5.47 -18.69
CA LYS A 1109 -10.74 5.93 -18.15
C LYS A 1109 -10.23 7.25 -18.71
N ILE A 1110 -10.60 7.63 -19.94
CA ILE A 1110 -10.02 8.84 -20.59
C ILE A 1110 -11.04 9.88 -21.04
N GLY A 1111 -12.33 9.57 -20.95
CA GLY A 1111 -13.38 10.51 -21.33
C GLY A 1111 -13.70 11.54 -20.25
N ARG A 1112 -14.59 12.48 -20.58
CA ARG A 1112 -14.92 13.63 -19.75
C ARG A 1112 -16.44 13.87 -19.72
N PRO A 1113 -16.95 14.72 -18.81
CA PRO A 1113 -18.38 15.08 -18.78
C PRO A 1113 -18.93 15.64 -20.10
N GLU A 1114 -18.10 16.29 -20.91
CA GLU A 1114 -18.48 16.80 -22.24
C GLU A 1114 -18.74 15.68 -23.29
N ASP A 1115 -18.28 14.46 -23.03
CA ASP A 1115 -18.53 13.29 -23.90
C ASP A 1115 -19.87 12.60 -23.59
N GLU A 1116 -20.63 13.06 -22.57
CA GLU A 1116 -21.96 12.53 -22.21
C GLU A 1116 -22.91 12.50 -23.42
N ASP A 1117 -23.03 13.62 -24.15
CA ASP A 1117 -23.97 13.74 -25.27
C ASP A 1117 -23.59 12.80 -26.43
N TRP A 1118 -22.28 12.59 -26.67
CA TRP A 1118 -21.80 11.63 -27.67
C TRP A 1118 -22.20 10.20 -27.28
N LEU A 1119 -21.96 9.80 -26.03
CA LEU A 1119 -22.27 8.45 -25.57
C LEU A 1119 -23.77 8.18 -25.57
N LEU A 1120 -24.58 9.15 -25.11
CA LEU A 1120 -26.04 9.06 -25.17
C LEU A 1120 -26.53 8.92 -26.62
N GLY A 1121 -25.88 9.58 -27.58
CA GLY A 1121 -26.19 9.48 -29.01
C GLY A 1121 -25.93 8.10 -29.64
N ILE A 1122 -25.03 7.30 -29.07
CA ILE A 1122 -24.70 5.95 -29.57
C ILE A 1122 -25.26 4.81 -28.69
N LEU A 1123 -25.85 5.12 -27.53
CA LEU A 1123 -26.21 4.14 -26.51
C LEU A 1123 -27.16 3.04 -27.03
N GLY A 1124 -28.18 3.42 -27.80
CA GLY A 1124 -29.12 2.47 -28.39
C GLY A 1124 -28.49 1.51 -29.40
N GLN A 1125 -27.32 1.86 -29.96
CA GLN A 1125 -26.57 0.99 -30.87
C GLN A 1125 -25.68 -0.02 -30.12
N LEU A 1126 -25.48 0.17 -28.81
CA LEU A 1126 -24.72 -0.72 -27.94
C LEU A 1126 -25.58 -1.86 -27.36
N GLU A 1127 -26.91 -1.82 -27.55
CA GLU A 1127 -27.88 -2.78 -27.03
C GLU A 1127 -27.93 -4.11 -27.82
N SER A 1128 -26.80 -4.83 -27.86
CA SER A 1128 -26.75 -6.19 -28.41
C SER A 1128 -26.10 -7.15 -27.42
N ASP A 1129 -26.67 -8.36 -27.29
CA ASP A 1129 -26.16 -9.39 -26.38
C ASP A 1129 -25.61 -10.58 -27.16
N GLU A 1130 -24.28 -10.69 -27.21
CA GLU A 1130 -23.57 -11.84 -27.78
C GLU A 1130 -23.32 -12.95 -26.73
N GLY A 1131 -24.20 -13.05 -25.73
CA GLY A 1131 -24.04 -13.98 -24.60
C GLY A 1131 -23.11 -13.46 -23.50
N GLY A 1132 -22.86 -12.15 -23.48
CA GLY A 1132 -21.94 -11.47 -22.55
C GLY A 1132 -22.65 -10.49 -21.60
N GLN A 1133 -23.96 -10.59 -21.45
CA GLN A 1133 -24.77 -9.69 -20.62
C GLN A 1133 -24.62 -8.22 -21.03
N TYR A 1134 -24.60 -7.94 -22.34
CA TYR A 1134 -24.46 -6.58 -22.88
C TYR A 1134 -23.20 -5.84 -22.39
N ALA A 1135 -22.04 -6.50 -22.40
CA ALA A 1135 -20.82 -5.96 -21.80
C ALA A 1135 -20.46 -4.52 -22.25
N GLN A 1136 -20.60 -4.19 -23.53
CA GLN A 1136 -20.34 -2.85 -24.06
C GLN A 1136 -21.34 -1.79 -23.56
N LEU A 1137 -22.62 -2.14 -23.44
CA LEU A 1137 -23.63 -1.26 -22.88
C LEU A 1137 -23.37 -1.02 -21.40
N ARG A 1138 -23.00 -2.08 -20.67
CA ARG A 1138 -22.60 -2.00 -19.27
C ARG A 1138 -21.45 -1.00 -19.08
N ARG A 1139 -20.40 -1.06 -19.91
CA ARG A 1139 -19.30 -0.08 -19.87
C ARG A 1139 -19.76 1.35 -20.17
N ALA A 1140 -20.73 1.52 -21.07
CA ALA A 1140 -21.31 2.84 -21.35
C ALA A 1140 -22.08 3.37 -20.13
N ILE A 1141 -22.83 2.52 -19.45
CA ILE A 1141 -23.52 2.89 -18.21
C ILE A 1141 -22.53 3.23 -17.08
N GLU A 1142 -21.42 2.49 -16.98
CA GLU A 1142 -20.32 2.81 -16.06
C GLU A 1142 -19.70 4.19 -16.38
N PHE A 1143 -19.49 4.50 -17.66
CA PHE A 1143 -19.08 5.84 -18.08
C PHE A 1143 -20.06 6.91 -17.58
N LEU A 1144 -21.37 6.69 -17.73
CA LEU A 1144 -22.39 7.64 -17.26
C LEU A 1144 -22.43 7.75 -15.74
N ALA A 1145 -22.12 6.67 -15.00
CA ALA A 1145 -21.95 6.75 -13.55
C ALA A 1145 -20.85 7.78 -13.19
N CYS A 1146 -19.69 7.66 -13.84
CA CYS A 1146 -18.52 8.52 -13.61
C CYS A 1146 -18.74 9.96 -14.13
N HIS A 1147 -19.25 10.13 -15.35
CA HIS A 1147 -19.22 11.41 -16.07
C HIS A 1147 -20.59 12.00 -16.39
N GLY A 1148 -21.68 11.23 -16.24
CA GLY A 1148 -23.03 11.63 -16.61
C GLY A 1148 -23.69 12.64 -15.67
N SER A 1149 -24.75 13.29 -16.15
CA SER A 1149 -25.54 14.26 -15.41
C SER A 1149 -26.98 13.78 -15.23
N LEU A 1150 -27.85 14.63 -14.67
CA LEU A 1150 -29.29 14.33 -14.56
C LEU A 1150 -29.93 14.01 -15.92
N LYS A 1151 -29.33 14.46 -17.04
CA LYS A 1151 -29.78 14.14 -18.40
C LYS A 1151 -29.75 12.65 -18.71
N SER A 1152 -28.82 11.91 -18.12
CA SER A 1152 -28.64 10.47 -18.35
C SER A 1152 -29.65 9.61 -17.59
N LEU A 1153 -30.26 10.11 -16.51
CA LEU A 1153 -31.13 9.31 -15.64
C LEU A 1153 -32.33 8.66 -16.39
N PRO A 1154 -33.11 9.36 -17.23
CA PRO A 1154 -34.24 8.75 -17.92
C PRO A 1154 -33.82 7.58 -18.83
N VAL A 1155 -32.67 7.70 -19.49
CA VAL A 1155 -32.14 6.69 -20.40
C VAL A 1155 -31.63 5.47 -19.63
N ILE A 1156 -30.93 5.69 -18.51
CA ILE A 1156 -30.49 4.61 -17.60
C ILE A 1156 -31.71 3.84 -17.06
N LEU A 1157 -32.77 4.55 -16.68
CA LEU A 1157 -34.02 3.95 -16.20
C LEU A 1157 -34.71 3.12 -17.29
N GLU A 1158 -34.78 3.65 -18.51
CA GLU A 1158 -35.38 2.95 -19.65
C GLU A 1158 -34.62 1.64 -19.96
N ILE A 1159 -33.29 1.69 -20.02
CA ILE A 1159 -32.43 0.53 -20.31
C ILE A 1159 -32.58 -0.54 -19.24
N GLY A 1160 -32.43 -0.20 -17.96
CA GLY A 1160 -32.52 -1.21 -16.91
C GLY A 1160 -33.91 -1.86 -16.82
N ASN A 1161 -34.99 -1.14 -17.15
CA ASN A 1161 -36.33 -1.72 -17.22
C ASN A 1161 -36.54 -2.63 -18.44
N ARG A 1162 -35.91 -2.30 -19.58
CA ARG A 1162 -35.94 -3.13 -20.79
C ARG A 1162 -35.18 -4.44 -20.60
N HIS A 1163 -34.08 -4.41 -19.85
CA HIS A 1163 -33.16 -5.54 -19.65
C HIS A 1163 -33.23 -6.17 -18.24
N LEU A 1164 -34.40 -6.13 -17.59
CA LEU A 1164 -34.61 -6.71 -16.25
C LEU A 1164 -34.06 -8.14 -16.05
N PRO A 1165 -34.11 -9.07 -17.02
CA PRO A 1165 -33.54 -10.41 -16.85
C PRO A 1165 -32.01 -10.46 -16.80
N VAL A 1166 -31.30 -9.39 -17.14
CA VAL A 1166 -29.84 -9.36 -17.23
C VAL A 1166 -29.24 -8.65 -16.02
N GLU A 1167 -29.00 -9.43 -14.97
CA GLU A 1167 -28.61 -8.92 -13.65
C GLU A 1167 -27.41 -7.98 -13.67
N GLY A 1168 -26.33 -8.34 -14.38
CA GLY A 1168 -25.11 -7.54 -14.41
C GLY A 1168 -25.29 -6.16 -15.04
N LEU A 1169 -26.18 -6.03 -16.03
CA LEU A 1169 -26.50 -4.74 -16.65
C LEU A 1169 -27.39 -3.90 -15.73
N VAL A 1170 -28.42 -4.53 -15.14
CA VAL A 1170 -29.34 -3.85 -14.23
C VAL A 1170 -28.60 -3.33 -12.98
N ASP A 1171 -27.67 -4.10 -12.42
CA ASP A 1171 -26.80 -3.66 -11.32
C ASP A 1171 -25.98 -2.43 -11.71
N SER A 1172 -25.38 -2.40 -12.91
CA SER A 1172 -24.65 -1.23 -13.41
C SER A 1172 -25.58 -0.02 -13.60
N CYS A 1173 -26.80 -0.22 -14.11
CA CYS A 1173 -27.80 0.85 -14.22
C CYS A 1173 -28.19 1.40 -12.84
N GLN A 1174 -28.38 0.54 -11.84
CA GLN A 1174 -28.67 0.95 -10.47
C GLN A 1174 -27.51 1.71 -9.85
N HIS A 1175 -26.28 1.26 -10.08
CA HIS A 1175 -25.09 1.98 -9.62
C HIS A 1175 -24.98 3.37 -10.27
N ALA A 1176 -25.13 3.47 -11.59
CA ALA A 1176 -25.08 4.73 -12.30
C ALA A 1176 -26.19 5.71 -11.83
N TYR A 1177 -27.42 5.20 -11.65
CA TYR A 1177 -28.52 5.97 -11.08
C TYR A 1177 -28.16 6.54 -9.69
N ASN A 1178 -27.68 5.69 -8.79
CA ASN A 1178 -27.31 6.10 -7.43
C ASN A 1178 -26.18 7.13 -7.43
N SER A 1179 -25.13 6.91 -8.23
CA SER A 1179 -23.96 7.80 -8.33
C SER A 1179 -24.35 9.18 -8.87
N ILE A 1180 -25.19 9.24 -9.91
CA ILE A 1180 -25.68 10.51 -10.47
C ILE A 1180 -26.59 11.22 -9.46
N CYS A 1181 -27.53 10.51 -8.82
CA CYS A 1181 -28.43 11.11 -7.83
C CYS A 1181 -27.67 11.67 -6.63
N SER A 1182 -26.72 10.92 -6.05
CA SER A 1182 -25.91 11.38 -4.92
C SER A 1182 -25.09 12.62 -5.28
N ARG A 1183 -24.37 12.61 -6.42
CA ARG A 1183 -23.61 13.77 -6.91
C ARG A 1183 -24.49 15.02 -7.12
N ASN A 1184 -25.73 14.84 -7.56
CA ASN A 1184 -26.67 15.93 -7.83
C ASN A 1184 -27.64 16.22 -6.66
N LYS A 1185 -27.44 15.60 -5.48
CA LYS A 1185 -28.31 15.74 -4.30
C LYS A 1185 -29.79 15.45 -4.58
N VAL A 1186 -30.08 14.53 -5.49
CA VAL A 1186 -31.44 14.03 -5.75
C VAL A 1186 -31.74 12.92 -4.74
N PRO A 1187 -32.86 12.98 -4.00
CA PRO A 1187 -33.22 11.93 -3.05
C PRO A 1187 -33.32 10.58 -3.74
N ILE A 1188 -32.51 9.62 -3.30
CA ILE A 1188 -32.55 8.23 -3.77
C ILE A 1188 -33.65 7.53 -2.96
N GLY A 1189 -34.70 7.04 -3.62
CA GLY A 1189 -35.67 6.17 -2.97
C GLY A 1189 -35.03 4.82 -2.59
N ASP A 1190 -35.53 4.15 -1.54
CA ASP A 1190 -34.92 2.86 -1.13
C ASP A 1190 -35.24 1.69 -2.07
N GLY A 1191 -36.18 1.90 -2.98
CA GLY A 1191 -36.47 0.95 -4.03
C GLY A 1191 -35.28 0.82 -4.98
N ASP A 1192 -35.13 -0.38 -5.51
CA ASP A 1192 -34.65 -0.53 -6.87
C ASP A 1192 -35.39 0.44 -7.78
N ALA A 1193 -34.65 1.16 -8.61
CA ALA A 1193 -35.24 2.00 -9.65
C ALA A 1193 -35.86 1.16 -10.77
N PHE A 1194 -35.69 -0.16 -10.70
CA PHE A 1194 -36.05 -1.17 -11.68
C PHE A 1194 -36.95 -2.22 -11.04
N GLY A 1195 -38.10 -2.47 -11.64
CA GLY A 1195 -39.04 -3.47 -11.17
C GLY A 1195 -40.28 -3.51 -12.06
N PRO A 1196 -41.10 -4.57 -11.99
CA PRO A 1196 -42.39 -4.55 -12.65
C PRO A 1196 -43.14 -3.34 -12.09
N VAL A 1197 -43.35 -2.34 -12.94
CA VAL A 1197 -44.28 -1.26 -12.62
C VAL A 1197 -45.57 -1.98 -12.33
N ILE A 1198 -45.92 -2.11 -11.05
CA ILE A 1198 -47.27 -2.44 -10.65
C ILE A 1198 -48.04 -1.26 -11.19
N THR A 1199 -48.57 -1.40 -12.41
CA THR A 1199 -49.53 -0.47 -12.95
C THR A 1199 -50.64 -0.51 -11.94
N ALA A 1200 -50.59 0.44 -10.99
CA ALA A 1200 -51.71 0.75 -10.15
C ALA A 1200 -52.82 1.05 -11.14
N ARG A 1201 -53.68 0.06 -11.38
CA ARG A 1201 -54.96 0.31 -12.03
C ARG A 1201 -55.55 1.44 -11.21
N ALA A 1202 -55.67 2.60 -11.84
CA ALA A 1202 -56.41 3.71 -11.29
C ALA A 1202 -57.87 3.27 -11.24
N ASP A 1203 -58.22 2.59 -10.16
CA ASP A 1203 -59.60 2.38 -9.70
C ASP A 1203 -59.85 3.30 -8.50
#